data_AF-A0A9P6GV55-F1
#
_entry.id   AF-A0A9P6GV55-F1
#
_cell.length_a   1.000
_cell.length_b   1.000
_cell.length_c   1.000
_cell.angle_alpha   90.00
_cell.angle_beta   90.00
_cell.angle_gamma   90.00
#
_symmetry.space_group_name_H-M   'P 1'
#
loop_
_entity.id
_entity.type
_entity.pdbx_description
1 polymer ?
#
loop_
_entity_poly.entity_id
_entity_poly.type
_entity_poly.pdbx_seq_one_letter_code
_entity_poly.pdbx_strand_id
1 'polypeptide(L)'
;MASRDTSTLALEDAPPPTYNHTQDNITALIQDIQSASPSTAYSTNAADLISTSSTNHSYAPPEQVSKAVFYPKTTENTSVILKACHRRRIAVTAYSGGTSLPGALANSRGGICVHFGAMDKILGVNEGDLDVRVQPGVGWVELNEYLASKGLFFPVDPAPGAKIGGMVAMSCSGTNAYRYGTMKEWVISLTAVLSDGTVITTRRRPRKSSAGYDLTHLIIGSEGTLALVTEAVLKITPLPQNLHVGKATFPSLQQGVNAVKQILQSGNLLEAIELADKPSVVSINHSKLAKEHFEETPTLFVKFAGSKETVSSQIAFVKKTCRDNGGTDFEASSDKHRIDVIWGARKCLGNALVTMKKIPTDLFISTDAAVPTSAMATLIEETNEIIATRPYDTSNWFCANVGHVGDGNVHTAIVCPVEDKEKAEQVLVEVQRLALKLEGTITGEHGVGLKLRDMLVEEVGETGVGVMRAVKRALDPRCILNPDKVFKLEAEKGAIGARLEKFPPQPFAMLIDLRYGGAVVRSVDCPTRHHLNDCGQRVFAYNHSASSTSNDLGMRFGVGLFGQVAQGSLFGDTLHIVSLQVQNATVGATDVFRGGNILLQVLAEFCDGAIGLARPNRTSSSYFNGWKDGVRSHPNVLYEMTESGALARNVITLSLPKRNNERGSFILGEEPPPAKYRIPLSETLAMGEGWIVDLEGIYFNGTSVPLNISYTAAAAITLEPAFAIALPNEIVHTIFEYLGASASEEVGGGIIDCKVRENLPDLTLTLGGQTIAFGWRLYTGLRYYGGKEYCVVGIQPTWGNEGGAVLGSPLLRDFDLSFDMDRNEVGCKFVLMDLTSHDFDIEAVIES
;
A
#
# COMPACT_ATOMS: atom_id res chain seq x y z
N MET A 1 -6.34 -30.26 -11.77
CA MET A 1 -6.24 -28.94 -11.11
C MET A 1 -7.51 -28.78 -10.29
N ALA A 2 -7.43 -28.38 -9.02
CA ALA A 2 -8.64 -28.05 -8.27
C ALA A 2 -9.31 -26.84 -8.91
N SER A 3 -10.65 -26.78 -8.88
CA SER A 3 -11.34 -25.53 -9.17
C SER A 3 -10.97 -24.54 -8.07
N ARG A 4 -10.42 -23.37 -8.43
CA ARG A 4 -10.53 -22.20 -7.57
C ARG A 4 -11.76 -21.46 -8.05
N ASP A 5 -12.79 -21.43 -7.22
CA ASP A 5 -14.07 -20.81 -7.55
C ASP A 5 -14.00 -19.28 -7.34
N THR A 6 -12.92 -18.67 -7.85
CA THR A 6 -12.55 -17.26 -7.66
C THR A 6 -12.31 -16.58 -9.01
N SER A 7 -12.92 -15.42 -9.22
CA SER A 7 -12.72 -14.61 -10.44
C SER A 7 -11.35 -13.90 -10.51
N THR A 8 -10.53 -14.04 -9.46
CA THR A 8 -9.18 -13.48 -9.31
C THR A 8 -8.17 -14.59 -9.03
N LEU A 9 -6.90 -14.31 -9.34
CA LEU A 9 -5.76 -15.16 -8.97
C LEU A 9 -4.69 -14.32 -8.25
N ALA A 10 -4.57 -14.50 -6.93
CA ALA A 10 -3.52 -13.86 -6.13
C ALA A 10 -2.11 -14.36 -6.52
N LEU A 11 -1.05 -13.70 -6.03
CA LEU A 11 0.33 -13.97 -6.47
C LEU A 11 0.91 -15.22 -5.79
N GLU A 12 0.66 -15.34 -4.50
CA GLU A 12 0.90 -16.48 -3.63
C GLU A 12 0.17 -17.75 -4.11
N ASP A 13 -1.02 -17.57 -4.70
CA ASP A 13 -1.83 -18.65 -5.28
C ASP A 13 -1.37 -19.06 -6.69
N ALA A 14 -0.58 -18.23 -7.38
CA ALA A 14 -0.23 -18.42 -8.78
C ALA A 14 0.79 -19.56 -8.96
N PRO A 15 0.45 -20.67 -9.67
CA PRO A 15 1.38 -21.79 -9.83
C PRO A 15 2.64 -21.34 -10.58
N PRO A 16 3.86 -21.51 -10.01
CA PRO A 16 5.07 -20.92 -10.59
C PRO A 16 5.30 -21.42 -12.02
N PRO A 17 5.62 -20.53 -12.97
CA PRO A 17 5.82 -20.92 -14.36
C PRO A 17 7.08 -21.77 -14.48
N THR A 18 7.00 -22.85 -15.25
CA THR A 18 8.07 -23.84 -15.39
C THR A 18 8.57 -23.88 -16.82
N TYR A 19 9.83 -23.52 -17.01
CA TYR A 19 10.45 -23.38 -18.33
C TYR A 19 11.55 -24.42 -18.56
N ASN A 20 11.84 -24.70 -19.84
CA ASN A 20 13.03 -25.47 -20.23
C ASN A 20 13.79 -24.72 -21.32
N HIS A 21 14.88 -24.04 -20.96
CA HIS A 21 15.76 -23.32 -21.89
C HIS A 21 17.16 -23.94 -21.95
N THR A 22 17.29 -25.27 -21.80
CA THR A 22 18.58 -25.95 -22.07
C THR A 22 18.96 -25.79 -23.54
N GLN A 23 20.27 -25.82 -23.83
CA GLN A 23 20.75 -25.61 -25.20
C GLN A 23 20.19 -26.65 -26.18
N ASP A 24 20.04 -27.90 -25.74
CA ASP A 24 19.45 -28.97 -26.53
C ASP A 24 17.97 -28.69 -26.85
N ASN A 25 17.19 -28.14 -25.91
CA ASN A 25 15.79 -27.82 -26.15
C ASN A 25 15.62 -26.58 -27.05
N ILE A 26 16.55 -25.61 -27.02
CA ILE A 26 16.61 -24.51 -28.00
C ILE A 26 17.00 -25.04 -29.39
N THR A 27 18.00 -25.92 -29.48
CA THR A 27 18.44 -26.54 -30.75
C THR A 27 17.31 -27.36 -31.37
N ALA A 28 16.61 -28.16 -30.57
CA ALA A 28 15.45 -28.93 -31.01
C ALA A 28 14.21 -28.06 -31.29
N LEU A 29 14.04 -26.91 -30.64
CA LEU A 29 13.03 -25.91 -31.03
C LEU A 29 13.30 -25.37 -32.44
N ILE A 30 14.55 -25.01 -32.73
CA ILE A 30 14.96 -24.52 -34.06
C ILE A 30 14.69 -25.62 -35.11
N GLN A 31 15.09 -26.87 -34.85
CA GLN A 31 14.84 -28.00 -35.75
C GLN A 31 13.35 -28.26 -35.98
N ASP A 32 12.51 -28.24 -34.94
CA ASP A 32 11.05 -28.35 -35.06
C ASP A 32 10.47 -27.25 -35.99
N ILE A 33 10.90 -25.99 -35.79
CA ILE A 33 10.39 -24.84 -36.54
C ILE A 33 10.87 -24.86 -37.99
N GLN A 34 12.15 -25.20 -38.25
CA GLN A 34 12.66 -25.36 -39.61
C GLN A 34 11.98 -26.51 -40.35
N SER A 35 11.66 -27.61 -39.66
CA SER A 35 10.97 -28.76 -40.28
C SER A 35 9.52 -28.45 -40.63
N ALA A 36 8.82 -27.68 -39.77
CA ALA A 36 7.41 -27.31 -39.97
C ALA A 36 7.21 -26.05 -40.84
N SER A 37 8.22 -25.18 -40.93
CA SER A 37 8.17 -23.90 -41.64
C SER A 37 9.57 -23.45 -42.10
N PRO A 38 10.15 -24.08 -43.15
CA PRO A 38 11.52 -23.79 -43.63
C PRO A 38 11.78 -22.34 -44.07
N SER A 39 10.71 -21.55 -44.29
CA SER A 39 10.80 -20.12 -44.64
C SER A 39 11.03 -19.20 -43.44
N THR A 40 10.93 -19.69 -42.21
CA THR A 40 11.10 -18.90 -40.98
C THR A 40 12.59 -18.67 -40.73
N ALA A 41 13.08 -17.47 -41.03
CA ALA A 41 14.47 -17.11 -40.70
C ALA A 41 14.67 -17.03 -39.18
N TYR A 42 15.87 -17.35 -38.71
CA TYR A 42 16.26 -17.24 -37.30
C TYR A 42 17.73 -16.83 -37.19
N SER A 43 18.13 -16.36 -36.01
CA SER A 43 19.54 -16.11 -35.66
C SER A 43 19.85 -16.56 -34.22
N THR A 44 21.09 -16.98 -34.02
CA THR A 44 21.72 -17.24 -32.72
C THR A 44 23.02 -16.45 -32.56
N ASN A 45 23.25 -15.42 -33.39
CA ASN A 45 24.41 -14.54 -33.30
C ASN A 45 24.24 -13.56 -32.13
N ALA A 46 25.23 -13.47 -31.24
CA ALA A 46 25.20 -12.62 -30.05
C ALA A 46 24.79 -11.17 -30.33
N ALA A 47 25.17 -10.60 -31.48
CA ALA A 47 24.78 -9.23 -31.86
C ALA A 47 23.26 -9.08 -32.04
N ASP A 48 22.60 -10.06 -32.68
CA ASP A 48 21.15 -10.09 -32.89
C ASP A 48 20.42 -10.38 -31.57
N LEU A 49 20.96 -11.29 -30.75
CA LEU A 49 20.41 -11.62 -29.43
C LEU A 49 20.41 -10.39 -28.51
N ILE A 50 21.53 -9.65 -28.45
CA ILE A 50 21.67 -8.46 -27.61
C ILE A 50 20.77 -7.32 -28.12
N SER A 51 20.86 -6.95 -29.40
CA SER A 51 20.11 -5.82 -29.97
C SER A 51 18.58 -5.99 -29.97
N THR A 52 18.09 -7.23 -29.89
CA THR A 52 16.65 -7.54 -29.72
C THR A 52 16.21 -7.72 -28.26
N SER A 53 17.13 -7.63 -27.30
CA SER A 53 16.84 -7.75 -25.86
C SER A 53 17.10 -6.45 -25.10
N SER A 54 18.11 -5.69 -25.52
CA SER A 54 18.64 -4.48 -24.87
C SER A 54 18.77 -3.37 -25.92
N THR A 55 18.19 -2.19 -25.68
CA THR A 55 18.21 -1.06 -26.62
C THR A 55 18.60 0.23 -25.90
N ASN A 56 18.89 1.30 -26.66
CA ASN A 56 19.18 2.64 -26.12
C ASN A 56 18.01 3.22 -25.28
N HIS A 57 16.80 2.68 -25.42
CA HIS A 57 15.60 3.10 -24.69
C HIS A 57 15.39 2.27 -23.41
N SER A 58 15.77 1.00 -23.43
CA SER A 58 15.77 0.15 -22.25
C SER A 58 16.90 -0.86 -22.30
N TYR A 59 17.87 -0.68 -21.40
CA TYR A 59 18.89 -1.67 -21.13
C TYR A 59 18.26 -2.97 -20.59
N ALA A 60 18.76 -4.11 -21.06
CA ALA A 60 18.63 -5.41 -20.42
C ALA A 60 20.03 -5.93 -20.07
N PRO A 61 20.23 -6.47 -18.85
CA PRO A 61 21.50 -7.05 -18.44
C PRO A 61 21.79 -8.39 -19.15
N PRO A 62 23.05 -8.86 -19.17
CA PRO A 62 23.48 -9.97 -20.03
C PRO A 62 22.74 -11.28 -19.83
N GLU A 63 22.28 -11.58 -18.61
CA GLU A 63 21.49 -12.78 -18.28
C GLU A 63 20.02 -12.71 -18.76
N GLN A 64 19.56 -11.53 -19.21
CA GLN A 64 18.23 -11.29 -19.76
C GLN A 64 18.24 -11.14 -21.29
N VAL A 65 19.29 -11.66 -21.94
CA VAL A 65 19.42 -11.76 -23.39
C VAL A 65 18.73 -13.04 -23.91
N SER A 66 18.04 -12.95 -25.05
CA SER A 66 17.37 -14.11 -25.67
C SER A 66 18.37 -15.17 -26.18
N LYS A 67 17.95 -16.43 -26.33
CA LYS A 67 18.80 -17.53 -26.83
C LYS A 67 18.72 -17.78 -28.34
N ALA A 68 17.67 -17.26 -28.97
CA ALA A 68 17.48 -17.23 -30.42
C ALA A 68 16.50 -16.11 -30.77
N VAL A 69 16.66 -15.50 -31.96
CA VAL A 69 15.65 -14.61 -32.57
C VAL A 69 15.01 -15.33 -33.75
N PHE A 70 13.68 -15.26 -33.90
CA PHE A 70 12.96 -15.71 -35.08
C PHE A 70 12.31 -14.54 -35.80
N TYR A 71 12.36 -14.55 -37.13
CA TYR A 71 11.87 -13.48 -38.02
C TYR A 71 10.73 -14.04 -38.89
N PRO A 72 9.48 -14.12 -38.38
CA PRO A 72 8.33 -14.53 -39.17
C PRO A 72 8.04 -13.55 -40.31
N LYS A 73 7.39 -14.04 -41.37
CA LYS A 73 6.92 -13.23 -42.52
C LYS A 73 5.40 -13.30 -42.72
N THR A 74 4.74 -14.19 -41.98
CA THR A 74 3.32 -14.54 -42.06
C THR A 74 2.79 -14.90 -40.68
N THR A 75 1.47 -14.83 -40.49
CA THR A 75 0.78 -15.27 -39.26
C THR A 75 1.04 -16.76 -38.98
N GLU A 76 1.15 -17.56 -40.04
CA GLU A 76 1.42 -18.99 -40.00
C GLU A 76 2.82 -19.29 -39.44
N ASN A 77 3.85 -18.50 -39.80
CA ASN A 77 5.18 -18.66 -39.20
C ASN A 77 5.13 -18.39 -37.69
N THR A 78 4.41 -17.35 -37.25
CA THR A 78 4.22 -17.03 -35.82
C THR A 78 3.45 -18.13 -35.08
N SER A 79 2.41 -18.70 -35.70
CA SER A 79 1.68 -19.87 -35.19
C SER A 79 2.60 -21.08 -34.98
N VAL A 80 3.45 -21.41 -35.97
CA VAL A 80 4.41 -22.51 -35.86
C VAL A 80 5.43 -22.28 -34.74
N ILE A 81 5.98 -21.05 -34.62
CA ILE A 81 6.92 -20.70 -33.54
C ILE A 81 6.24 -20.88 -32.16
N LEU A 82 5.09 -20.24 -31.92
CA LEU A 82 4.42 -20.30 -30.62
C LEU A 82 3.98 -21.72 -30.26
N LYS A 83 3.42 -22.49 -31.20
CA LYS A 83 3.04 -23.90 -30.98
C LYS A 83 4.22 -24.78 -30.57
N ALA A 84 5.42 -24.52 -31.10
CA ALA A 84 6.63 -25.22 -30.72
C ALA A 84 7.17 -24.75 -29.35
N CYS A 85 7.20 -23.45 -29.09
CA CYS A 85 7.58 -22.87 -27.79
C CYS A 85 6.66 -23.34 -26.66
N HIS A 86 5.35 -23.38 -26.89
CA HIS A 86 4.34 -23.86 -25.95
C HIS A 86 4.56 -25.32 -25.58
N ARG A 87 4.76 -26.20 -26.57
CA ARG A 87 5.09 -27.62 -26.37
C ARG A 87 6.34 -27.78 -25.51
N ARG A 88 7.39 -26.99 -25.81
CA ARG A 88 8.72 -27.08 -25.18
C ARG A 88 8.89 -26.28 -23.88
N ARG A 89 7.87 -25.52 -23.46
CA ARG A 89 7.90 -24.54 -22.34
C ARG A 89 9.05 -23.54 -22.47
N ILE A 90 9.19 -22.98 -23.67
CA ILE A 90 10.17 -21.92 -23.96
C ILE A 90 9.45 -20.57 -23.93
N ALA A 91 10.02 -19.60 -23.23
CA ALA A 91 9.46 -18.26 -23.09
C ALA A 91 9.72 -17.45 -24.37
N VAL A 92 8.87 -16.47 -24.64
CA VAL A 92 8.81 -15.72 -25.89
C VAL A 92 8.59 -14.24 -25.60
N THR A 93 9.59 -13.40 -25.87
CA THR A 93 9.44 -11.94 -25.94
C THR A 93 9.22 -11.51 -27.38
N ALA A 94 8.50 -10.42 -27.62
CA ALA A 94 8.24 -9.90 -28.96
C ALA A 94 8.95 -8.56 -29.19
N TYR A 95 9.48 -8.37 -30.40
CA TYR A 95 10.18 -7.14 -30.80
C TYR A 95 9.60 -6.61 -32.13
N SER A 96 9.30 -5.31 -32.18
CA SER A 96 8.97 -4.61 -33.42
C SER A 96 9.88 -3.40 -33.66
N GLY A 97 9.67 -2.27 -32.95
CA GLY A 97 10.44 -1.03 -33.12
C GLY A 97 11.63 -0.83 -32.17
N GLY A 98 11.75 -1.60 -31.08
CA GLY A 98 12.84 -1.45 -30.10
C GLY A 98 12.73 -0.25 -29.14
N THR A 99 11.70 0.59 -29.28
CA THR A 99 11.55 1.91 -28.61
C THR A 99 10.92 1.90 -27.22
N SER A 100 10.66 0.72 -26.62
CA SER A 100 10.03 0.61 -25.30
C SER A 100 10.93 1.13 -24.17
N LEU A 101 10.40 2.00 -23.31
CA LEU A 101 11.07 2.50 -22.09
C LEU A 101 10.86 1.62 -20.83
N PRO A 102 9.71 0.97 -20.56
CA PRO A 102 9.47 0.26 -19.29
C PRO A 102 10.12 -1.13 -19.12
N GLY A 103 11.05 -1.54 -19.99
CA GLY A 103 11.70 -2.86 -19.92
C GLY A 103 10.93 -4.02 -20.57
N ALA A 104 9.93 -3.75 -21.41
CA ALA A 104 9.10 -4.79 -22.04
C ALA A 104 9.87 -5.79 -22.94
N LEU A 105 11.08 -5.44 -23.38
CA LEU A 105 11.94 -6.25 -24.28
C LEU A 105 12.95 -7.17 -23.54
N ALA A 106 13.20 -6.93 -22.24
CA ALA A 106 14.21 -7.68 -21.50
C ALA A 106 13.71 -9.09 -21.17
N ASN A 107 14.52 -10.14 -21.43
CA ASN A 107 14.11 -11.53 -21.21
C ASN A 107 14.33 -11.96 -19.75
N SER A 108 13.57 -11.34 -18.84
CA SER A 108 13.54 -11.57 -17.38
C SER A 108 13.46 -13.05 -16.93
N ARG A 109 13.04 -13.97 -17.80
CA ARG A 109 13.00 -15.42 -17.55
C ARG A 109 13.77 -16.24 -18.59
N GLY A 110 14.59 -15.62 -19.44
CA GLY A 110 15.21 -16.23 -20.62
C GLY A 110 14.21 -16.51 -21.74
N GLY A 111 14.54 -17.45 -22.63
CA GLY A 111 13.70 -17.86 -23.76
C GLY A 111 14.23 -17.40 -25.13
N ILE A 112 13.31 -17.10 -26.05
CA ILE A 112 13.58 -16.65 -27.42
C ILE A 112 12.85 -15.33 -27.73
N CYS A 113 13.29 -14.63 -28.77
CA CYS A 113 12.65 -13.42 -29.28
C CYS A 113 11.92 -13.71 -30.60
N VAL A 114 10.73 -13.14 -30.80
CA VAL A 114 10.03 -13.08 -32.09
C VAL A 114 10.08 -11.65 -32.61
N HIS A 115 10.87 -11.42 -33.65
CA HIS A 115 11.10 -10.10 -34.20
C HIS A 115 10.29 -9.89 -35.49
N PHE A 116 9.30 -9.00 -35.40
CA PHE A 116 8.36 -8.66 -36.47
C PHE A 116 8.94 -7.75 -37.58
N GLY A 117 10.26 -7.60 -37.64
CA GLY A 117 10.92 -6.74 -38.63
C GLY A 117 10.71 -7.17 -40.08
N ALA A 118 10.39 -8.45 -40.32
CA ALA A 118 10.07 -9.01 -41.65
C ALA A 118 8.56 -9.16 -41.93
N MET A 119 7.72 -8.54 -41.08
CA MET A 119 6.27 -8.38 -41.28
C MET A 119 5.94 -6.90 -41.39
N ASP A 120 6.39 -6.28 -42.47
CA ASP A 120 6.50 -4.82 -42.67
C ASP A 120 5.54 -4.25 -43.72
N LYS A 121 4.54 -5.02 -44.16
CA LYS A 121 3.69 -4.67 -45.31
C LYS A 121 2.41 -3.94 -44.93
N ILE A 122 2.05 -2.96 -45.76
CA ILE A 122 0.66 -2.48 -45.90
C ILE A 122 -0.10 -3.50 -46.76
N LEU A 123 -1.19 -4.06 -46.23
CA LEU A 123 -1.96 -5.17 -46.80
C LEU A 123 -3.26 -4.71 -47.50
N GLY A 124 -3.44 -3.41 -47.69
CA GLY A 124 -4.57 -2.78 -48.39
C GLY A 124 -5.11 -1.55 -47.65
N VAL A 125 -5.57 -0.55 -48.40
CA VAL A 125 -6.24 0.66 -47.89
C VAL A 125 -7.66 0.71 -48.44
N ASN A 126 -8.65 0.96 -47.58
CA ASN A 126 -10.05 1.11 -47.94
C ASN A 126 -10.42 2.60 -47.83
N GLU A 127 -10.00 3.40 -48.83
CA GLU A 127 -10.08 4.86 -48.81
C GLU A 127 -11.50 5.40 -48.56
N GLY A 128 -12.52 4.76 -49.15
CA GLY A 128 -13.93 5.12 -48.94
C GLY A 128 -14.53 4.76 -47.58
N ASP A 129 -13.94 3.81 -46.86
CA ASP A 129 -14.37 3.39 -45.51
C ASP A 129 -13.51 4.03 -44.38
N LEU A 130 -12.41 4.67 -44.78
CA LEU A 130 -11.38 5.24 -43.90
C LEU A 130 -10.77 4.19 -42.95
N ASP A 131 -10.31 3.06 -43.50
CA ASP A 131 -9.45 2.10 -42.81
C ASP A 131 -8.26 1.59 -43.65
N VAL A 132 -7.24 1.07 -42.96
CA VAL A 132 -6.04 0.45 -43.55
C VAL A 132 -5.70 -0.84 -42.81
N ARG A 133 -5.25 -1.86 -43.53
CA ARG A 133 -4.73 -3.10 -42.94
C ARG A 133 -3.21 -3.16 -43.08
N VAL A 134 -2.51 -3.45 -41.99
CA VAL A 134 -1.04 -3.40 -41.90
C VAL A 134 -0.48 -4.57 -41.08
N GLN A 135 0.77 -4.93 -41.33
CA GLN A 135 1.55 -5.86 -40.52
C GLN A 135 2.29 -5.14 -39.36
N PRO A 136 2.64 -5.83 -38.26
CA PRO A 136 3.18 -5.23 -37.02
C PRO A 136 4.54 -4.53 -37.14
N GLY A 137 5.31 -4.78 -38.20
CA GLY A 137 6.60 -4.17 -38.51
C GLY A 137 6.50 -2.88 -39.33
N VAL A 138 5.31 -2.48 -39.80
CA VAL A 138 5.08 -1.17 -40.42
C VAL A 138 5.38 -0.06 -39.40
N GLY A 139 6.18 0.93 -39.79
CA GLY A 139 6.38 2.16 -39.02
C GLY A 139 5.27 3.18 -39.29
N TRP A 140 4.91 3.99 -38.29
CA TRP A 140 3.79 4.92 -38.42
C TRP A 140 4.10 6.12 -39.34
N VAL A 141 5.38 6.49 -39.45
CA VAL A 141 5.85 7.59 -40.31
C VAL A 141 5.71 7.16 -41.78
N GLU A 142 6.24 5.99 -42.11
CA GLU A 142 6.20 5.38 -43.44
C GLU A 142 4.76 5.08 -43.89
N LEU A 143 3.89 4.68 -42.96
CA LEU A 143 2.45 4.57 -43.20
C LEU A 143 1.83 5.92 -43.56
N ASN A 144 2.20 7.01 -42.88
CA ASN A 144 1.70 8.35 -43.16
C ASN A 144 2.27 8.95 -44.45
N GLU A 145 3.52 8.69 -44.80
CA GLU A 145 4.11 9.05 -46.10
C GLU A 145 3.35 8.37 -47.25
N TYR A 146 3.01 7.09 -47.09
CA TYR A 146 2.16 6.36 -48.05
C TYR A 146 0.75 6.96 -48.15
N LEU A 147 0.07 7.19 -47.01
CA LEU A 147 -1.31 7.68 -46.96
C LEU A 147 -1.46 9.14 -47.41
N ALA A 148 -0.45 9.98 -47.21
CA ALA A 148 -0.51 11.40 -47.55
C ALA A 148 -0.76 11.63 -49.05
N SER A 149 -0.26 10.74 -49.92
CA SER A 149 -0.54 10.74 -51.37
C SER A 149 -2.02 10.61 -51.72
N LYS A 150 -2.84 10.13 -50.78
CA LYS A 150 -4.29 9.89 -50.91
C LYS A 150 -5.13 10.95 -50.18
N GLY A 151 -4.49 11.96 -49.60
CA GLY A 151 -5.17 12.94 -48.75
C GLY A 151 -5.59 12.39 -47.38
N LEU A 152 -5.03 11.26 -46.94
CA LEU A 152 -5.38 10.56 -45.69
C LEU A 152 -4.17 10.48 -44.75
N PHE A 153 -4.41 10.24 -43.46
CA PHE A 153 -3.37 9.89 -42.49
C PHE A 153 -3.90 9.05 -41.32
N PHE A 154 -2.96 8.50 -40.57
CA PHE A 154 -3.10 7.79 -39.30
C PHE A 154 -2.55 8.71 -38.18
N PRO A 155 -3.35 9.15 -37.20
CA PRO A 155 -2.98 10.30 -36.37
C PRO A 155 -2.12 9.98 -35.13
N VAL A 156 -2.04 8.72 -34.68
CA VAL A 156 -1.29 8.38 -33.46
C VAL A 156 0.21 8.53 -33.74
N ASP A 157 0.86 9.52 -33.12
CA ASP A 157 2.22 10.02 -33.45
C ASP A 157 3.25 9.92 -32.31
N PRO A 158 3.55 8.71 -31.79
CA PRO A 158 4.62 8.52 -30.81
C PRO A 158 6.00 8.83 -31.42
N ALA A 159 7.06 8.78 -30.61
CA ALA A 159 8.42 8.99 -31.08
C ALA A 159 8.77 8.17 -32.36
N PRO A 160 9.46 8.75 -33.36
CA PRO A 160 9.86 8.04 -34.57
C PRO A 160 10.64 6.75 -34.28
N GLY A 161 10.47 5.74 -35.15
CA GLY A 161 10.98 4.38 -34.94
C GLY A 161 9.96 3.44 -34.28
N ALA A 162 8.90 3.97 -33.66
CA ALA A 162 7.76 3.17 -33.22
C ALA A 162 7.04 2.51 -34.43
N LYS A 163 6.71 1.23 -34.27
CA LYS A 163 6.07 0.37 -35.29
C LYS A 163 4.76 -0.19 -34.77
N ILE A 164 3.78 -0.40 -35.65
CA ILE A 164 2.37 -0.67 -35.31
C ILE A 164 2.19 -1.78 -34.28
N GLY A 165 2.93 -2.89 -34.38
CA GLY A 165 2.83 -3.99 -33.41
C GLY A 165 3.25 -3.60 -32.00
N GLY A 166 4.27 -2.74 -31.86
CA GLY A 166 4.66 -2.15 -30.58
C GLY A 166 3.65 -1.11 -30.10
N MET A 167 3.11 -0.28 -31.00
CA MET A 167 2.09 0.71 -30.67
C MET A 167 0.81 0.05 -30.11
N VAL A 168 0.35 -1.05 -30.72
CA VAL A 168 -0.74 -1.88 -30.19
C VAL A 168 -0.36 -2.47 -28.82
N ALA A 169 0.85 -3.03 -28.67
CA ALA A 169 1.28 -3.67 -27.44
C ALA A 169 1.35 -2.71 -26.24
N MET A 170 1.83 -1.47 -26.43
CA MET A 170 1.94 -0.48 -25.36
C MET A 170 0.72 0.46 -25.23
N SER A 171 -0.27 0.38 -26.15
CA SER A 171 -1.42 1.30 -26.23
C SER A 171 -1.07 2.80 -26.38
N CYS A 172 0.08 3.11 -26.97
CA CYS A 172 0.72 4.43 -26.91
C CYS A 172 -0.09 5.61 -27.48
N SER A 173 0.31 6.82 -27.11
CA SER A 173 -0.18 8.11 -27.63
C SER A 173 0.88 8.88 -28.45
N GLY A 174 1.08 10.17 -28.21
CA GLY A 174 1.75 11.13 -29.09
C GLY A 174 1.09 12.51 -29.03
N THR A 175 1.70 13.54 -29.65
CA THR A 175 1.22 14.94 -29.57
C THR A 175 -0.18 15.20 -30.13
N ASN A 176 -0.71 14.28 -30.94
CA ASN A 176 -2.06 14.34 -31.50
C ASN A 176 -3.12 13.69 -30.60
N ALA A 177 -2.74 13.03 -29.49
CA ALA A 177 -3.66 12.21 -28.70
C ALA A 177 -4.83 13.00 -28.08
N TYR A 178 -4.57 14.20 -27.56
CA TYR A 178 -5.60 15.17 -27.16
C TYR A 178 -6.75 15.33 -28.19
N ARG A 179 -6.42 15.32 -29.48
CA ARG A 179 -7.40 15.53 -30.56
C ARG A 179 -8.06 14.25 -31.06
N TYR A 180 -7.30 13.15 -31.12
CA TYR A 180 -7.70 11.94 -31.84
C TYR A 180 -7.90 10.71 -30.93
N GLY A 181 -7.41 10.69 -29.70
CA GLY A 181 -7.30 9.51 -28.83
C GLY A 181 -5.97 8.76 -29.02
N THR A 182 -5.76 7.71 -28.22
CA THR A 182 -4.52 6.89 -28.24
C THR A 182 -4.69 5.67 -29.15
N MET A 183 -3.69 4.79 -29.23
CA MET A 183 -3.76 3.59 -30.08
C MET A 183 -5.05 2.76 -29.90
N LYS A 184 -5.60 2.70 -28.69
CA LYS A 184 -6.86 1.99 -28.40
C LYS A 184 -8.05 2.54 -29.20
N GLU A 185 -8.16 3.85 -29.35
CA GLU A 185 -9.19 4.47 -30.19
C GLU A 185 -8.98 4.20 -31.68
N TRP A 186 -7.78 3.84 -32.16
CA TRP A 186 -7.47 3.75 -33.59
C TRP A 186 -7.44 2.34 -34.17
N VAL A 187 -7.43 1.29 -33.34
CA VAL A 187 -7.58 -0.09 -33.83
C VAL A 187 -9.05 -0.40 -34.13
N ILE A 188 -9.31 -0.99 -35.30
CA ILE A 188 -10.58 -1.63 -35.63
C ILE A 188 -10.52 -3.10 -35.21
N SER A 189 -9.55 -3.87 -35.70
CA SER A 189 -9.43 -5.31 -35.42
C SER A 189 -7.97 -5.75 -35.46
N LEU A 190 -7.68 -6.88 -34.81
CA LEU A 190 -6.37 -7.51 -34.77
C LEU A 190 -6.47 -8.96 -35.23
N THR A 191 -5.55 -9.38 -36.10
CA THR A 191 -5.21 -10.79 -36.28
C THR A 191 -4.04 -11.08 -35.35
N ALA A 192 -4.20 -12.02 -34.42
CA ALA A 192 -3.21 -12.30 -33.38
C ALA A 192 -3.08 -13.81 -33.13
N VAL A 193 -1.94 -14.20 -32.54
CA VAL A 193 -1.62 -15.60 -32.23
C VAL A 193 -1.49 -15.76 -30.72
N LEU A 194 -2.27 -16.67 -30.15
CA LEU A 194 -2.26 -17.04 -28.72
C LEU A 194 -1.07 -17.95 -28.40
N SER A 195 -0.80 -18.18 -27.10
CA SER A 195 0.45 -18.84 -26.68
C SER A 195 0.59 -20.28 -27.16
N ASP A 196 -0.51 -20.99 -27.44
CA ASP A 196 -0.53 -22.35 -28.00
C ASP A 196 -0.31 -22.39 -29.53
N GLY A 197 -0.24 -21.23 -30.18
CA GLY A 197 -0.20 -21.07 -31.63
C GLY A 197 -1.56 -20.89 -32.29
N THR A 198 -2.66 -20.85 -31.55
CA THR A 198 -4.01 -20.60 -32.10
C THR A 198 -4.11 -19.19 -32.67
N VAL A 199 -4.52 -19.09 -33.94
CA VAL A 199 -4.74 -17.81 -34.63
C VAL A 199 -6.17 -17.34 -34.40
N ILE A 200 -6.33 -16.08 -34.01
CA ILE A 200 -7.62 -15.43 -33.81
C ILE A 200 -7.72 -14.12 -34.60
N THR A 201 -8.94 -13.71 -34.93
CA THR A 201 -9.26 -12.35 -35.38
C THR A 201 -10.27 -11.74 -34.42
N THR A 202 -9.94 -10.62 -33.78
CA THR A 202 -10.71 -10.13 -32.62
C THR A 202 -12.13 -9.66 -32.96
N ARG A 203 -12.35 -9.05 -34.15
CA ARG A 203 -13.67 -8.84 -34.76
C ARG A 203 -13.61 -8.65 -36.28
N ARG A 204 -14.78 -8.54 -36.94
CA ARG A 204 -14.87 -8.17 -38.37
C ARG A 204 -14.62 -6.66 -38.56
N ARG A 205 -14.40 -6.22 -39.82
CA ARG A 205 -14.05 -4.84 -40.22
C ARG A 205 -15.04 -3.71 -39.83
N PRO A 206 -16.36 -3.90 -39.64
CA PRO A 206 -17.25 -2.79 -39.30
C PRO A 206 -16.83 -2.03 -38.03
N ARG A 207 -16.75 -0.68 -38.13
CA ARG A 207 -16.32 0.21 -37.03
C ARG A 207 -17.16 0.04 -35.75
N LYS A 208 -18.46 -0.29 -35.90
CA LYS A 208 -19.38 -0.68 -34.82
C LYS A 208 -19.58 -2.19 -34.82
N SER A 209 -19.44 -2.81 -33.65
CA SER A 209 -19.85 -4.20 -33.37
C SER A 209 -20.23 -4.31 -31.89
N SER A 210 -21.18 -5.19 -31.59
CA SER A 210 -21.55 -5.61 -30.23
C SER A 210 -21.67 -7.14 -30.15
N ALA A 211 -21.04 -7.85 -31.10
CA ALA A 211 -21.09 -9.31 -31.20
C ALA A 211 -19.96 -9.93 -30.36
N GLY A 212 -20.28 -10.30 -29.11
CA GLY A 212 -19.34 -10.89 -28.16
C GLY A 212 -18.52 -9.86 -27.37
N TYR A 213 -17.52 -10.34 -26.63
CA TYR A 213 -16.62 -9.50 -25.84
C TYR A 213 -15.61 -8.77 -26.73
N ASP A 214 -15.13 -7.59 -26.30
CA ASP A 214 -14.12 -6.83 -27.02
C ASP A 214 -12.70 -7.40 -26.78
N LEU A 215 -12.39 -8.47 -27.51
CA LEU A 215 -11.05 -9.07 -27.55
C LEU A 215 -10.01 -8.14 -28.20
N THR A 216 -10.42 -7.05 -28.85
CA THR A 216 -9.50 -6.08 -29.46
C THR A 216 -8.88 -5.23 -28.34
N HIS A 217 -9.71 -4.62 -27.48
CA HIS A 217 -9.27 -3.86 -26.32
C HIS A 217 -8.61 -4.72 -25.23
N LEU A 218 -8.90 -6.03 -25.18
CA LEU A 218 -8.19 -6.96 -24.28
C LEU A 218 -6.71 -7.19 -24.67
N ILE A 219 -6.36 -7.03 -25.95
CA ILE A 219 -5.00 -7.29 -26.47
C ILE A 219 -4.18 -5.99 -26.61
N ILE A 220 -4.84 -4.86 -26.89
CA ILE A 220 -4.21 -3.53 -26.87
C ILE A 220 -3.73 -3.23 -25.44
N GLY A 221 -2.51 -2.70 -25.30
CA GLY A 221 -1.91 -2.43 -23.98
C GLY A 221 -1.48 -3.66 -23.20
N SER A 222 -1.64 -4.89 -23.74
CA SER A 222 -1.24 -6.12 -23.05
C SER A 222 0.27 -6.40 -23.04
N GLU A 223 1.09 -5.52 -23.63
CA GLU A 223 2.56 -5.64 -23.75
C GLU A 223 3.04 -6.97 -24.37
N GLY A 224 2.20 -7.58 -25.22
CA GLY A 224 2.46 -8.89 -25.82
C GLY A 224 2.35 -10.07 -24.84
N THR A 225 1.83 -9.85 -23.62
CA THR A 225 1.66 -10.90 -22.60
C THR A 225 0.49 -11.84 -22.90
N LEU A 226 -0.52 -11.42 -23.68
CA LEU A 226 -1.71 -12.22 -23.97
C LEU A 226 -1.74 -12.83 -25.38
N ALA A 227 -1.21 -12.12 -26.38
CA ALA A 227 -1.14 -12.58 -27.76
C ALA A 227 -0.04 -11.85 -28.54
N LEU A 228 0.45 -12.45 -29.63
CA LEU A 228 1.32 -11.77 -30.60
C LEU A 228 0.52 -11.31 -31.82
N VAL A 229 0.43 -9.99 -32.02
CA VAL A 229 -0.30 -9.37 -33.15
C VAL A 229 0.48 -9.55 -34.45
N THR A 230 -0.20 -10.00 -35.50
CA THR A 230 0.37 -10.31 -36.83
C THR A 230 -0.26 -9.52 -37.98
N GLU A 231 -1.49 -9.01 -37.79
CA GLU A 231 -2.07 -7.94 -38.62
C GLU A 231 -2.89 -7.01 -37.72
N ALA A 232 -2.96 -5.73 -38.08
CA ALA A 232 -3.89 -4.76 -37.52
C ALA A 232 -4.71 -4.11 -38.64
N VAL A 233 -6.02 -3.98 -38.43
CA VAL A 233 -6.89 -3.09 -39.19
C VAL A 233 -7.03 -1.82 -38.36
N LEU A 234 -6.58 -0.70 -38.89
CA LEU A 234 -6.54 0.61 -38.25
C LEU A 234 -7.52 1.56 -38.93
N LYS A 235 -8.14 2.45 -38.15
CA LYS A 235 -8.84 3.62 -38.68
C LYS A 235 -7.83 4.55 -39.34
N ILE A 236 -8.25 5.29 -40.35
CA ILE A 236 -7.54 6.46 -40.89
C ILE A 236 -8.52 7.63 -41.01
N THR A 237 -8.04 8.81 -41.37
CA THR A 237 -8.84 10.05 -41.44
C THR A 237 -8.25 10.99 -42.50
N PRO A 238 -9.04 11.91 -43.11
CA PRO A 238 -8.51 12.92 -44.02
C PRO A 238 -7.42 13.79 -43.37
N LEU A 239 -6.42 14.20 -44.17
CA LEU A 239 -5.35 15.10 -43.73
C LEU A 239 -5.91 16.45 -43.23
N PRO A 240 -5.38 17.02 -42.13
CA PRO A 240 -5.93 18.25 -41.56
C PRO A 240 -5.65 19.45 -42.47
N GLN A 241 -6.68 20.23 -42.76
CA GLN A 241 -6.58 21.43 -43.61
C GLN A 241 -6.28 22.69 -42.78
N ASN A 242 -5.71 23.71 -43.43
CA ASN A 242 -5.38 25.00 -42.82
C ASN A 242 -4.56 24.86 -41.52
N LEU A 243 -3.56 23.96 -41.52
CA LEU A 243 -2.66 23.76 -40.38
C LEU A 243 -1.98 25.07 -39.98
N HIS A 244 -2.14 25.46 -38.71
CA HIS A 244 -1.35 26.51 -38.06
C HIS A 244 -0.71 25.93 -36.80
N VAL A 245 0.42 26.51 -36.39
CA VAL A 245 0.95 26.33 -35.03
C VAL A 245 1.19 27.69 -34.39
N GLY A 246 1.26 27.71 -33.06
CA GLY A 246 1.51 28.93 -32.32
C GLY A 246 2.17 28.70 -30.97
N LYS A 247 2.64 29.79 -30.35
CA LYS A 247 3.24 29.79 -29.02
C LYS A 247 2.95 31.05 -28.20
N ALA A 248 2.97 30.90 -26.88
CA ALA A 248 3.10 32.00 -25.92
C ALA A 248 4.00 31.57 -24.75
N THR A 249 4.74 32.54 -24.20
CA THR A 249 5.54 32.40 -22.98
C THR A 249 4.75 32.94 -21.78
N PHE A 250 4.98 32.39 -20.59
CA PHE A 250 4.30 32.78 -19.35
C PHE A 250 5.31 33.06 -18.23
N PRO A 251 5.04 34.00 -17.31
CA PRO A 251 5.93 34.26 -16.17
C PRO A 251 6.04 33.07 -15.20
N SER A 252 4.98 32.25 -15.09
CA SER A 252 4.96 31.01 -14.30
C SER A 252 4.24 29.88 -15.03
N LEU A 253 4.53 28.65 -14.64
CA LEU A 253 3.92 27.45 -15.21
C LEU A 253 2.41 27.39 -14.90
N GLN A 254 2.01 27.74 -13.67
CA GLN A 254 0.61 27.80 -13.25
C GLN A 254 -0.24 28.73 -14.13
N GLN A 255 0.31 29.85 -14.61
CA GLN A 255 -0.39 30.71 -15.57
C GLN A 255 -0.61 30.03 -16.93
N GLY A 256 0.39 29.28 -17.41
CA GLY A 256 0.26 28.44 -18.60
C GLY A 256 -0.82 27.37 -18.44
N VAL A 257 -0.83 26.64 -17.33
CA VAL A 257 -1.87 25.62 -17.03
C VAL A 257 -3.25 26.25 -16.88
N ASN A 258 -3.37 27.44 -16.28
CA ASN A 258 -4.65 28.16 -16.19
C ASN A 258 -5.20 28.59 -17.56
N ALA A 259 -4.32 29.02 -18.47
CA ALA A 259 -4.70 29.27 -19.86
C ALA A 259 -5.17 27.97 -20.56
N VAL A 260 -4.45 26.86 -20.40
CA VAL A 260 -4.84 25.55 -20.96
C VAL A 260 -6.19 25.09 -20.42
N LYS A 261 -6.42 25.18 -19.11
CA LYS A 261 -7.70 24.82 -18.45
C LYS A 261 -8.87 25.60 -19.05
N GLN A 262 -8.70 26.91 -19.29
CA GLN A 262 -9.72 27.74 -19.96
C GLN A 262 -9.93 27.36 -21.43
N ILE A 263 -8.88 26.98 -22.16
CA ILE A 263 -8.98 26.46 -23.54
C ILE A 263 -9.80 25.16 -23.56
N LEU A 264 -9.46 24.19 -22.71
CA LEU A 264 -10.19 22.93 -22.58
C LEU A 264 -11.67 23.15 -22.23
N GLN A 265 -11.95 23.97 -21.21
CA GLN A 265 -13.31 24.27 -20.74
C GLN A 265 -14.15 25.07 -21.75
N SER A 266 -13.53 25.69 -22.77
CA SER A 266 -14.27 26.43 -23.81
C SER A 266 -14.93 25.57 -24.88
N GLY A 267 -14.62 24.27 -24.93
CA GLY A 267 -15.07 23.37 -26.01
C GLY A 267 -14.32 23.55 -27.34
N ASN A 268 -13.34 24.47 -27.42
CA ASN A 268 -12.44 24.59 -28.58
C ASN A 268 -11.45 23.42 -28.63
N LEU A 269 -11.87 22.32 -29.24
CA LEU A 269 -11.00 21.17 -29.49
C LEU A 269 -9.95 21.52 -30.56
N LEU A 270 -8.70 21.70 -30.13
CA LEU A 270 -7.53 22.02 -30.95
C LEU A 270 -6.81 20.72 -31.38
N GLU A 271 -5.81 20.80 -32.26
CA GLU A 271 -5.12 19.59 -32.76
C GLU A 271 -4.02 19.08 -31.82
N ALA A 272 -3.43 19.95 -30.98
CA ALA A 272 -2.51 19.61 -29.90
C ALA A 272 -2.32 20.81 -28.96
N ILE A 273 -2.07 20.53 -27.67
CA ILE A 273 -1.77 21.53 -26.64
C ILE A 273 -0.65 20.97 -25.76
N GLU A 274 0.49 21.67 -25.74
CA GLU A 274 1.76 21.18 -25.21
C GLU A 274 2.41 22.27 -24.35
N LEU A 275 2.88 21.96 -23.14
CA LEU A 275 3.50 22.94 -22.24
C LEU A 275 4.88 22.46 -21.80
N ALA A 276 5.89 23.28 -22.03
CA ALA A 276 7.27 23.04 -21.60
C ALA A 276 7.60 23.99 -20.43
N ASP A 277 8.20 23.47 -19.37
CA ASP A 277 8.76 24.29 -18.30
C ASP A 277 10.06 25.02 -18.72
N LYS A 278 10.57 25.91 -17.87
CA LYS A 278 11.80 26.65 -18.16
C LYS A 278 13.00 25.73 -18.45
N PRO A 279 13.33 24.72 -17.62
CA PRO A 279 14.39 23.77 -17.92
C PRO A 279 14.22 23.07 -19.28
N SER A 280 13.00 22.67 -19.65
CA SER A 280 12.73 22.10 -20.97
C SER A 280 13.16 23.04 -22.10
N VAL A 281 12.86 24.35 -22.00
CA VAL A 281 13.28 25.34 -23.03
C VAL A 281 14.79 25.64 -22.99
N VAL A 282 15.42 25.64 -21.82
CA VAL A 282 16.89 25.70 -21.68
C VAL A 282 17.53 24.54 -22.46
N SER A 283 16.98 23.32 -22.37
CA SER A 283 17.51 22.17 -23.11
C SER A 283 17.36 22.33 -24.63
N ILE A 284 16.26 22.90 -25.11
CA ILE A 284 16.03 23.20 -26.52
C ILE A 284 17.15 24.13 -27.04
N ASN A 285 17.43 25.23 -26.33
CA ASN A 285 18.50 26.17 -26.67
C ASN A 285 19.89 25.49 -26.64
N HIS A 286 20.19 24.74 -25.57
CA HIS A 286 21.48 24.06 -25.39
C HIS A 286 21.79 23.06 -26.51
N SER A 287 20.78 22.27 -26.89
CA SER A 287 20.91 21.17 -27.85
C SER A 287 21.28 21.58 -29.27
N LYS A 288 20.98 22.84 -29.65
CA LYS A 288 21.08 23.36 -31.03
C LYS A 288 20.29 22.56 -32.08
N LEU A 289 19.31 21.75 -31.63
CA LEU A 289 18.40 21.00 -32.49
C LEU A 289 17.23 21.87 -33.01
N ALA A 290 16.89 22.94 -32.30
CA ALA A 290 15.93 23.93 -32.76
C ALA A 290 16.54 24.90 -33.78
N LYS A 291 15.70 25.41 -34.68
CA LYS A 291 16.10 26.36 -35.75
C LYS A 291 16.33 27.79 -35.24
N GLU A 292 15.87 28.13 -34.04
CA GLU A 292 16.08 29.44 -33.39
C GLU A 292 16.28 29.29 -31.87
N HIS A 293 16.74 30.36 -31.22
CA HIS A 293 16.82 30.46 -29.77
C HIS A 293 15.47 30.94 -29.20
N PHE A 294 14.98 30.29 -28.15
CA PHE A 294 13.72 30.59 -27.49
C PHE A 294 13.97 31.34 -26.16
N GLU A 295 12.98 32.11 -25.71
CA GLU A 295 12.99 32.74 -24.39
C GLU A 295 12.93 31.64 -23.30
N GLU A 296 13.80 31.69 -22.30
CA GLU A 296 13.91 30.64 -21.26
C GLU A 296 12.87 30.82 -20.15
N THR A 297 11.60 30.72 -20.55
CA THR A 297 10.40 30.82 -19.72
C THR A 297 9.39 29.72 -20.09
N PRO A 298 8.47 29.35 -19.18
CA PRO A 298 7.40 28.38 -19.46
C PRO A 298 6.67 28.69 -20.77
N THR A 299 6.72 27.76 -21.72
CA THR A 299 6.27 27.98 -23.11
C THR A 299 5.15 27.00 -23.48
N LEU A 300 4.00 27.56 -23.81
CA LEU A 300 2.87 26.84 -24.41
C LEU A 300 3.06 26.76 -25.93
N PHE A 301 2.95 25.58 -26.50
CA PHE A 301 2.89 25.31 -27.94
C PHE A 301 1.51 24.75 -28.29
N VAL A 302 0.92 25.21 -29.40
CA VAL A 302 -0.44 24.85 -29.82
C VAL A 302 -0.50 24.55 -31.31
N LYS A 303 -1.33 23.59 -31.71
CA LYS A 303 -1.58 23.19 -33.11
C LYS A 303 -3.07 23.36 -33.43
N PHE A 304 -3.39 23.93 -34.60
CA PHE A 304 -4.75 24.17 -35.08
C PHE A 304 -4.92 23.63 -36.50
N ALA A 305 -6.09 23.07 -36.81
CA ALA A 305 -6.49 22.73 -38.17
C ALA A 305 -8.03 22.69 -38.28
N GLY A 306 -8.55 22.75 -39.51
CA GLY A 306 -9.99 22.76 -39.79
C GLY A 306 -10.34 23.70 -40.93
N SER A 307 -11.51 24.34 -40.86
CA SER A 307 -11.84 25.46 -41.76
C SER A 307 -11.07 26.72 -41.35
N LYS A 308 -10.95 27.70 -42.25
CA LYS A 308 -10.27 28.97 -41.95
C LYS A 308 -10.97 29.75 -40.86
N GLU A 309 -12.28 29.65 -40.81
CA GLU A 309 -13.18 30.29 -39.86
C GLU A 309 -13.01 29.67 -38.46
N THR A 310 -13.02 28.32 -38.37
CA THR A 310 -12.72 27.60 -37.13
C THR A 310 -11.34 27.95 -36.59
N VAL A 311 -10.30 27.85 -37.42
CA VAL A 311 -8.92 28.11 -37.00
C VAL A 311 -8.73 29.58 -36.59
N SER A 312 -9.31 30.52 -37.32
CA SER A 312 -9.27 31.96 -36.96
C SER A 312 -9.98 32.23 -35.62
N SER A 313 -11.13 31.61 -35.39
CA SER A 313 -11.87 31.72 -34.12
C SER A 313 -11.08 31.12 -32.94
N GLN A 314 -10.49 29.93 -33.15
CA GLN A 314 -9.65 29.27 -32.15
C GLN A 314 -8.39 30.07 -31.82
N ILE A 315 -7.68 30.62 -32.82
CA ILE A 315 -6.50 31.47 -32.60
C ILE A 315 -6.89 32.76 -31.85
N ALA A 316 -8.00 33.39 -32.20
CA ALA A 316 -8.50 34.57 -31.50
C ALA A 316 -8.86 34.27 -30.02
N PHE A 317 -9.49 33.12 -29.76
CA PHE A 317 -9.79 32.65 -28.41
C PHE A 317 -8.50 32.38 -27.62
N VAL A 318 -7.59 31.56 -28.14
CA VAL A 318 -6.31 31.23 -27.49
C VAL A 318 -5.49 32.49 -27.22
N LYS A 319 -5.40 33.43 -28.17
CA LYS A 319 -4.68 34.70 -27.96
C LYS A 319 -5.30 35.56 -26.85
N LYS A 320 -6.64 35.60 -26.75
CA LYS A 320 -7.33 36.23 -25.62
C LYS A 320 -6.96 35.52 -24.31
N THR A 321 -7.11 34.20 -24.25
CA THR A 321 -6.88 33.41 -23.04
C THR A 321 -5.43 33.45 -22.55
N CYS A 322 -4.42 33.42 -23.43
CA CYS A 322 -3.02 33.57 -23.02
C CYS A 322 -2.78 34.91 -22.32
N ARG A 323 -3.17 36.02 -22.96
CA ARG A 323 -3.02 37.37 -22.41
C ARG A 323 -3.82 37.56 -21.12
N ASP A 324 -5.04 37.05 -21.06
CA ASP A 324 -5.92 37.18 -19.88
C ASP A 324 -5.41 36.36 -18.67
N ASN A 325 -4.47 35.42 -18.88
CA ASN A 325 -3.72 34.73 -17.82
C ASN A 325 -2.30 35.31 -17.60
N GLY A 326 -1.95 36.43 -18.25
CA GLY A 326 -0.65 37.10 -18.11
C GLY A 326 0.49 36.50 -18.96
N GLY A 327 0.17 35.68 -19.96
CA GLY A 327 1.14 35.24 -20.98
C GLY A 327 1.42 36.32 -22.03
N THR A 328 2.49 36.13 -22.80
CA THR A 328 2.88 37.02 -23.89
C THR A 328 1.91 36.97 -25.08
N ASP A 329 2.04 37.94 -25.98
CA ASP A 329 1.11 38.15 -27.07
C ASP A 329 1.19 36.98 -28.09
N PHE A 330 0.21 36.08 -28.05
CA PHE A 330 0.27 34.77 -28.71
C PHE A 330 0.63 34.88 -30.21
N GLU A 331 1.69 34.18 -30.59
CA GLU A 331 2.18 34.03 -31.95
C GLU A 331 1.45 32.86 -32.61
N ALA A 332 0.96 33.03 -33.84
CA ALA A 332 0.36 31.96 -34.64
C ALA A 332 0.76 32.10 -36.11
N SER A 333 1.05 30.99 -36.80
CA SER A 333 1.44 31.00 -38.21
C SER A 333 1.05 29.71 -38.94
N SER A 334 0.66 29.88 -40.21
CA SER A 334 0.52 28.80 -41.21
C SER A 334 1.71 28.71 -42.18
N ASP A 335 2.73 29.57 -42.04
CA ASP A 335 3.93 29.47 -42.88
C ASP A 335 4.71 28.19 -42.55
N LYS A 336 5.14 27.47 -43.58
CA LYS A 336 5.81 26.18 -43.41
C LYS A 336 7.15 26.33 -42.69
N HIS A 337 7.94 27.38 -42.97
CA HIS A 337 9.20 27.58 -42.26
C HIS A 337 8.95 27.88 -40.79
N ARG A 338 7.98 28.75 -40.46
CA ARG A 338 7.62 29.07 -39.07
C ARG A 338 7.01 27.87 -38.32
N ILE A 339 6.21 27.04 -39.00
CA ILE A 339 5.71 25.76 -38.44
C ILE A 339 6.88 24.86 -38.07
N ASP A 340 7.85 24.65 -38.96
CA ASP A 340 9.03 23.85 -38.66
C ASP A 340 9.86 24.41 -37.49
N VAL A 341 9.89 25.74 -37.29
CA VAL A 341 10.63 26.37 -36.19
C VAL A 341 9.91 26.13 -34.86
N ILE A 342 8.64 26.54 -34.76
CA ILE A 342 7.86 26.47 -33.52
C ILE A 342 7.57 25.01 -33.13
N TRP A 343 7.06 24.19 -34.06
CA TRP A 343 6.72 22.80 -33.77
C TRP A 343 7.94 21.87 -33.77
N GLY A 344 9.01 22.24 -34.50
CA GLY A 344 10.30 21.54 -34.44
C GLY A 344 10.92 21.62 -33.05
N ALA A 345 10.85 22.78 -32.38
CA ALA A 345 11.32 22.94 -31.00
C ALA A 345 10.60 21.99 -30.01
N ARG A 346 9.25 21.91 -30.07
CA ARG A 346 8.50 20.94 -29.25
C ARG A 346 8.81 19.49 -29.62
N LYS A 347 9.01 19.17 -30.91
CA LYS A 347 9.36 17.80 -31.34
C LYS A 347 10.79 17.37 -31.00
N CYS A 348 11.77 18.28 -30.97
CA CYS A 348 13.15 17.92 -30.63
C CYS A 348 13.41 17.79 -29.12
N LEU A 349 12.52 18.34 -28.28
CA LEU A 349 12.66 18.46 -26.82
C LEU A 349 13.14 17.16 -26.14
N GLY A 350 12.59 15.99 -26.47
CA GLY A 350 13.03 14.71 -25.87
C GLY A 350 14.50 14.38 -26.16
N ASN A 351 14.98 14.66 -27.38
CA ASN A 351 16.41 14.53 -27.72
C ASN A 351 17.24 15.66 -27.12
N ALA A 352 16.66 16.87 -26.98
CA ALA A 352 17.32 18.03 -26.40
C ALA A 352 17.68 17.81 -24.92
N LEU A 353 16.77 17.20 -24.15
CA LEU A 353 17.04 16.78 -22.77
C LEU A 353 18.21 15.80 -22.66
N VAL A 354 18.34 14.85 -23.61
CA VAL A 354 19.47 13.92 -23.64
C VAL A 354 20.81 14.64 -23.90
N THR A 355 20.81 15.83 -24.52
CA THR A 355 22.05 16.63 -24.69
C THR A 355 22.52 17.31 -23.40
N MET A 356 21.73 17.33 -22.33
CA MET A 356 22.11 17.95 -21.05
C MET A 356 23.10 17.11 -20.22
N LYS A 357 23.49 15.94 -20.72
CA LYS A 357 24.57 15.11 -20.15
C LYS A 357 25.90 15.87 -20.22
N LYS A 358 26.53 16.07 -19.06
CA LYS A 358 27.84 16.72 -18.92
C LYS A 358 28.97 15.78 -19.36
N ILE A 359 28.83 14.49 -19.09
CA ILE A 359 29.80 13.44 -19.46
C ILE A 359 29.09 12.18 -20.04
N PRO A 360 29.77 11.33 -20.83
CA PRO A 360 29.14 10.18 -21.49
C PRO A 360 28.52 9.13 -20.56
N THR A 361 28.95 9.08 -19.30
CA THR A 361 28.43 8.19 -18.25
C THR A 361 27.15 8.68 -17.60
N ASP A 362 26.79 9.96 -17.75
CA ASP A 362 25.54 10.50 -17.20
C ASP A 362 24.34 9.74 -17.75
N LEU A 363 23.32 9.56 -16.92
CA LEU A 363 22.08 8.91 -17.29
C LEU A 363 21.05 9.94 -17.75
N PHE A 364 20.12 9.49 -18.57
CA PHE A 364 18.85 10.17 -18.80
C PHE A 364 17.78 9.18 -18.35
N ILE A 365 16.97 9.56 -17.37
CA ILE A 365 15.83 8.78 -16.88
C ILE A 365 14.59 9.66 -16.87
N SER A 366 13.42 9.05 -17.01
CA SER A 366 12.15 9.77 -17.12
C SER A 366 10.97 8.92 -16.68
N THR A 367 9.88 9.59 -16.31
CA THR A 367 8.56 9.01 -16.11
C THR A 367 7.49 9.83 -16.83
N ASP A 368 6.40 9.19 -17.20
CA ASP A 368 5.23 9.74 -17.89
C ASP A 368 4.00 9.60 -16.97
N ALA A 369 3.75 10.57 -16.09
CA ALA A 369 2.63 10.49 -15.16
C ALA A 369 1.45 11.33 -15.68
N ALA A 370 0.23 10.77 -15.71
CA ALA A 370 -0.96 11.48 -16.18
C ALA A 370 -1.97 11.70 -15.06
N VAL A 371 -2.56 12.89 -15.01
CA VAL A 371 -3.55 13.33 -14.00
C VAL A 371 -4.75 14.00 -14.68
N PRO A 372 -5.92 14.10 -14.01
CA PRO A 372 -6.99 14.99 -14.47
C PRO A 372 -6.45 16.40 -14.72
N THR A 373 -6.84 17.02 -15.84
CA THR A 373 -6.21 18.28 -16.32
C THR A 373 -6.36 19.46 -15.34
N SER A 374 -7.24 19.35 -14.34
CA SER A 374 -7.33 20.27 -13.20
C SER A 374 -6.12 20.25 -12.25
N ALA A 375 -5.34 19.17 -12.21
CA ALA A 375 -4.26 18.92 -11.24
C ALA A 375 -2.83 19.01 -11.83
N MET A 376 -2.68 19.25 -13.13
CA MET A 376 -1.36 19.27 -13.80
C MET A 376 -0.38 20.32 -13.24
N ALA A 377 -0.88 21.47 -12.79
CA ALA A 377 -0.04 22.49 -12.17
C ALA A 377 0.54 21.96 -10.85
N THR A 378 -0.32 21.49 -9.96
CA THR A 378 0.03 20.85 -8.69
C THR A 378 1.01 19.70 -8.90
N LEU A 379 0.77 18.81 -9.87
CA LEU A 379 1.69 17.72 -10.20
C LEU A 379 3.11 18.23 -10.50
N ILE A 380 3.26 19.28 -11.33
CA ILE A 380 4.59 19.77 -11.71
C ILE A 380 5.20 20.66 -10.62
N GLU A 381 4.41 21.44 -9.90
CA GLU A 381 4.89 22.29 -8.79
C GLU A 381 5.38 21.43 -7.62
N GLU A 382 4.56 20.48 -7.12
CA GLU A 382 5.00 19.52 -6.10
C GLU A 382 6.13 18.61 -6.62
N THR A 383 6.20 18.28 -7.92
CA THR A 383 7.37 17.57 -8.50
C THR A 383 8.66 18.37 -8.36
N ASN A 384 8.62 19.68 -8.60
CA ASN A 384 9.80 20.54 -8.44
C ASN A 384 10.18 20.70 -6.95
N GLU A 385 9.21 20.75 -6.04
CA GLU A 385 9.48 20.70 -4.59
C GLU A 385 10.09 19.35 -4.17
N ILE A 386 9.51 18.23 -4.64
CA ILE A 386 10.00 16.85 -4.48
C ILE A 386 11.46 16.69 -4.94
N ILE A 387 11.92 17.47 -5.92
CA ILE A 387 13.34 17.52 -6.36
C ILE A 387 14.17 18.45 -5.47
N ALA A 388 13.65 19.62 -5.11
CA ALA A 388 14.37 20.68 -4.39
C ALA A 388 14.58 20.40 -2.89
N THR A 389 13.66 19.68 -2.22
CA THR A 389 13.71 19.45 -0.76
C THR A 389 14.49 18.18 -0.37
N ARG A 390 15.37 17.67 -1.23
CA ARG A 390 16.08 16.40 -0.98
C ARG A 390 17.19 16.53 0.07
N PRO A 391 17.44 15.48 0.89
CA PRO A 391 18.51 15.47 1.88
C PRO A 391 19.90 15.18 1.28
N TYR A 392 20.01 15.09 -0.04
CA TYR A 392 21.23 14.83 -0.79
C TYR A 392 21.40 15.88 -1.90
N ASP A 393 22.65 16.16 -2.26
CA ASP A 393 22.99 17.17 -3.26
C ASP A 393 22.48 16.78 -4.67
N THR A 394 21.50 17.53 -5.17
CA THR A 394 20.97 17.43 -6.53
C THR A 394 21.50 18.52 -7.47
N SER A 395 22.46 19.36 -7.04
CA SER A 395 23.02 20.47 -7.84
C SER A 395 23.70 20.01 -9.15
N ASN A 396 24.10 18.74 -9.22
CA ASN A 396 24.65 18.16 -10.42
C ASN A 396 23.60 17.62 -11.41
N TRP A 397 22.34 17.54 -11.03
CA TRP A 397 21.27 17.03 -11.88
C TRP A 397 20.71 18.13 -12.80
N PHE A 398 20.05 17.72 -13.87
CA PHE A 398 19.20 18.59 -14.68
C PHE A 398 17.81 17.97 -14.76
N CYS A 399 16.81 18.64 -14.17
CA CYS A 399 15.43 18.16 -14.11
C CYS A 399 14.52 19.06 -14.94
N ALA A 400 13.58 18.47 -15.67
CA ALA A 400 12.68 19.19 -16.57
C ALA A 400 11.34 18.46 -16.77
N ASN A 401 10.29 19.23 -17.04
CA ASN A 401 8.91 18.75 -17.17
C ASN A 401 8.28 19.25 -18.48
N VAL A 402 7.76 18.32 -19.28
CA VAL A 402 6.98 18.63 -20.50
C VAL A 402 5.66 17.88 -20.47
N GLY A 403 4.54 18.59 -20.62
CA GLY A 403 3.21 18.02 -20.59
C GLY A 403 2.51 18.05 -21.95
N HIS A 404 1.88 16.92 -22.30
CA HIS A 404 0.76 16.84 -23.23
C HIS A 404 -0.50 17.37 -22.53
N VAL A 405 -0.45 18.65 -22.14
CA VAL A 405 -1.42 19.27 -21.22
C VAL A 405 -2.85 19.36 -21.76
N GLY A 406 -3.08 18.99 -23.03
CA GLY A 406 -4.42 18.78 -23.55
C GLY A 406 -5.14 17.56 -22.96
N ASP A 407 -4.41 16.47 -22.68
CA ASP A 407 -4.97 15.20 -22.20
C ASP A 407 -4.52 14.79 -20.78
N GLY A 408 -3.55 15.50 -20.19
CA GLY A 408 -3.20 15.39 -18.77
C GLY A 408 -1.87 14.69 -18.47
N ASN A 409 -1.19 14.17 -19.51
CA ASN A 409 0.08 13.47 -19.38
C ASN A 409 1.27 14.44 -19.22
N VAL A 410 2.15 14.17 -18.25
CA VAL A 410 3.36 14.94 -17.92
C VAL A 410 4.57 14.02 -17.91
N HIS A 411 5.53 14.30 -18.79
CA HIS A 411 6.86 13.68 -18.76
C HIS A 411 7.78 14.48 -17.83
N THR A 412 8.19 13.87 -16.72
CA THR A 412 9.26 14.39 -15.84
C THR A 412 10.55 13.65 -16.16
N ALA A 413 11.60 14.39 -16.51
CA ALA A 413 12.91 13.87 -16.89
C ALA A 413 14.01 14.37 -15.95
N ILE A 414 14.97 13.48 -15.67
CA ILE A 414 16.16 13.77 -14.87
C ILE A 414 17.40 13.28 -15.65
N VAL A 415 18.36 14.18 -15.83
CA VAL A 415 19.74 13.83 -16.18
C VAL A 415 20.60 13.91 -14.92
N CYS A 416 21.30 12.84 -14.58
CA CYS A 416 22.11 12.74 -13.37
C CYS A 416 23.38 11.89 -13.61
N PRO A 417 24.38 11.96 -12.72
CA PRO A 417 25.50 11.02 -12.69
C PRO A 417 25.02 9.56 -12.53
N VAL A 418 25.86 8.60 -12.91
CA VAL A 418 25.51 7.15 -12.86
C VAL A 418 25.38 6.62 -11.43
N GLU A 419 26.18 7.17 -10.52
CA GLU A 419 26.17 6.92 -9.09
C GLU A 419 24.90 7.43 -8.37
N ASP A 420 24.17 8.36 -9.00
CA ASP A 420 22.91 8.91 -8.48
C ASP A 420 21.66 8.19 -8.99
N LYS A 421 21.82 7.18 -9.87
CA LYS A 421 20.72 6.45 -10.53
C LYS A 421 19.57 6.08 -9.58
N GLU A 422 19.89 5.43 -8.46
CA GLU A 422 18.88 4.93 -7.52
C GLU A 422 18.12 6.07 -6.81
N LYS A 423 18.82 7.18 -6.52
CA LYS A 423 18.21 8.39 -5.93
C LYS A 423 17.26 9.05 -6.92
N ALA A 424 17.68 9.17 -8.18
CA ALA A 424 16.89 9.78 -9.23
C ALA A 424 15.67 8.90 -9.62
N GLU A 425 15.82 7.57 -9.63
CA GLU A 425 14.70 6.64 -9.77
C GLU A 425 13.71 6.71 -8.59
N GLN A 426 14.20 6.90 -7.35
CA GLN A 426 13.33 7.16 -6.18
C GLN A 426 12.51 8.45 -6.33
N VAL A 427 13.11 9.53 -6.85
CA VAL A 427 12.41 10.79 -7.13
C VAL A 427 11.28 10.57 -8.16
N LEU A 428 11.55 9.89 -9.27
CA LEU A 428 10.51 9.58 -10.28
C LEU A 428 9.38 8.70 -9.71
N VAL A 429 9.73 7.74 -8.83
CA VAL A 429 8.76 6.91 -8.11
C VAL A 429 7.84 7.74 -7.19
N GLU A 430 8.37 8.79 -6.55
CA GLU A 430 7.56 9.70 -5.74
C GLU A 430 6.68 10.63 -6.59
N VAL A 431 7.13 11.04 -7.79
CA VAL A 431 6.30 11.77 -8.78
C VAL A 431 5.11 10.91 -9.26
N GLN A 432 5.33 9.61 -9.50
CA GLN A 432 4.25 8.69 -9.88
C GLN A 432 3.24 8.50 -8.73
N ARG A 433 3.71 8.39 -7.48
CA ARG A 433 2.83 8.33 -6.30
C ARG A 433 2.09 9.66 -6.05
N LEU A 434 2.69 10.80 -6.39
CA LEU A 434 2.01 12.09 -6.40
C LEU A 434 0.88 12.09 -7.44
N ALA A 435 1.11 11.60 -8.66
CA ALA A 435 0.05 11.46 -9.65
C ALA A 435 -1.11 10.58 -9.16
N LEU A 436 -0.83 9.44 -8.49
CA LEU A 436 -1.88 8.61 -7.86
C LEU A 436 -2.67 9.36 -6.77
N LYS A 437 -2.02 10.18 -5.94
CA LYS A 437 -2.73 11.05 -4.96
C LYS A 437 -3.62 12.10 -5.63
N LEU A 438 -3.30 12.50 -6.86
CA LEU A 438 -4.02 13.48 -7.68
C LEU A 438 -5.03 12.83 -8.64
N GLU A 439 -5.56 11.64 -8.31
CA GLU A 439 -6.52 10.86 -9.12
C GLU A 439 -5.98 10.46 -10.52
N GLY A 440 -4.65 10.38 -10.67
CA GLY A 440 -3.94 10.02 -11.90
C GLY A 440 -3.51 8.55 -12.01
N THR A 441 -2.54 8.31 -12.90
CA THR A 441 -1.96 6.99 -13.22
C THR A 441 -0.43 7.05 -13.27
N ILE A 442 0.23 5.92 -12.99
CA ILE A 442 1.68 5.76 -12.96
C ILE A 442 2.34 5.80 -14.34
N THR A 443 1.57 5.58 -15.42
CA THR A 443 2.03 5.69 -16.81
C THR A 443 0.93 6.23 -17.71
N GLY A 444 1.18 7.38 -18.33
CA GLY A 444 0.29 8.00 -19.29
C GLY A 444 0.34 7.35 -20.67
N GLU A 445 1.52 6.87 -21.12
CA GLU A 445 1.67 6.34 -22.48
C GLU A 445 2.76 5.28 -22.73
N HIS A 446 3.72 5.10 -21.82
CA HIS A 446 4.83 4.16 -22.05
C HIS A 446 4.51 2.71 -21.70
N GLY A 447 3.57 2.46 -20.78
CA GLY A 447 3.20 1.14 -20.28
C GLY A 447 3.93 0.74 -18.99
N VAL A 448 3.65 -0.45 -18.49
CA VAL A 448 4.04 -0.90 -17.14
C VAL A 448 5.35 -1.70 -17.16
N GLY A 449 5.49 -2.61 -18.13
CA GLY A 449 6.68 -3.41 -18.39
C GLY A 449 7.21 -4.16 -17.17
N LEU A 450 8.54 -4.10 -16.99
CA LEU A 450 9.22 -4.59 -15.79
C LEU A 450 9.36 -3.50 -14.73
N LYS A 451 9.44 -2.22 -15.13
CA LYS A 451 9.76 -1.11 -14.21
C LYS A 451 8.63 -0.79 -13.24
N LEU A 452 7.38 -0.74 -13.72
CA LEU A 452 6.24 -0.21 -12.94
C LEU A 452 5.30 -1.30 -12.42
N ARG A 453 5.54 -2.58 -12.76
CA ARG A 453 4.68 -3.73 -12.42
C ARG A 453 4.39 -3.93 -10.93
N ASP A 454 5.31 -3.48 -10.07
CA ASP A 454 5.16 -3.58 -8.62
C ASP A 454 4.36 -2.37 -8.07
N MET A 455 4.38 -1.23 -8.75
CA MET A 455 3.59 -0.04 -8.46
C MET A 455 2.18 -0.09 -9.08
N LEU A 456 1.95 -0.90 -10.13
CA LEU A 456 0.60 -1.16 -10.65
C LEU A 456 -0.36 -1.67 -9.56
N VAL A 457 0.17 -2.37 -8.55
CA VAL A 457 -0.56 -2.80 -7.35
C VAL A 457 -1.06 -1.61 -6.51
N GLU A 458 -0.33 -0.49 -6.49
CA GLU A 458 -0.73 0.75 -5.82
C GLU A 458 -1.85 1.48 -6.58
N GLU A 459 -1.94 1.32 -7.91
CA GLU A 459 -2.97 1.94 -8.75
C GLU A 459 -4.28 1.12 -8.82
N VAL A 460 -4.20 -0.18 -9.14
CA VAL A 460 -5.39 -1.03 -9.41
C VAL A 460 -5.65 -2.10 -8.34
N GLY A 461 -4.81 -2.15 -7.30
CA GLY A 461 -4.91 -3.10 -6.19
C GLY A 461 -4.51 -4.55 -6.55
N GLU A 462 -4.15 -5.33 -5.53
CA GLU A 462 -3.87 -6.78 -5.68
C GLU A 462 -5.06 -7.53 -6.33
N THR A 463 -6.30 -7.07 -6.09
CA THR A 463 -7.52 -7.61 -6.73
C THR A 463 -7.57 -7.34 -8.23
N GLY A 464 -7.28 -6.11 -8.68
CA GLY A 464 -7.28 -5.75 -10.10
C GLY A 464 -6.17 -6.49 -10.86
N VAL A 465 -4.95 -6.48 -10.31
CA VAL A 465 -3.84 -7.29 -10.80
C VAL A 465 -4.18 -8.80 -10.76
N GLY A 466 -4.96 -9.24 -9.77
CA GLY A 466 -5.47 -10.60 -9.66
C GLY A 466 -6.40 -11.02 -10.80
N VAL A 467 -7.24 -10.11 -11.32
CA VAL A 467 -8.03 -10.36 -12.55
C VAL A 467 -7.11 -10.46 -13.77
N MET A 468 -6.15 -9.53 -13.91
CA MET A 468 -5.19 -9.57 -15.03
C MET A 468 -4.39 -10.88 -15.04
N ARG A 469 -3.97 -11.35 -13.86
CA ARG A 469 -3.26 -12.63 -13.67
C ARG A 469 -4.14 -13.83 -14.02
N ALA A 470 -5.44 -13.79 -13.72
CA ALA A 470 -6.39 -14.83 -14.12
C ALA A 470 -6.59 -14.87 -15.65
N VAL A 471 -6.82 -13.71 -16.30
CA VAL A 471 -6.92 -13.58 -17.77
C VAL A 471 -5.66 -14.11 -18.46
N LYS A 472 -4.48 -13.75 -17.93
CA LYS A 472 -3.17 -14.26 -18.41
C LYS A 472 -3.06 -15.77 -18.32
N ARG A 473 -3.57 -16.42 -17.26
CA ARG A 473 -3.58 -17.90 -17.17
C ARG A 473 -4.60 -18.55 -18.10
N ALA A 474 -5.70 -17.88 -18.43
CA ALA A 474 -6.69 -18.38 -19.38
C ALA A 474 -6.17 -18.36 -20.84
N LEU A 475 -5.55 -17.25 -21.27
CA LEU A 475 -5.01 -17.10 -22.63
C LEU A 475 -3.59 -17.66 -22.81
N ASP A 476 -2.82 -17.78 -21.73
CA ASP A 476 -1.48 -18.37 -21.73
C ASP A 476 -1.24 -19.22 -20.46
N PRO A 477 -1.78 -20.45 -20.41
CA PRO A 477 -1.70 -21.33 -19.25
C PRO A 477 -0.28 -21.81 -18.91
N ARG A 478 0.71 -21.57 -19.79
CA ARG A 478 2.14 -21.86 -19.56
C ARG A 478 2.97 -20.60 -19.28
N CYS A 479 2.34 -19.42 -19.34
CA CYS A 479 2.94 -18.10 -19.17
C CYS A 479 4.19 -17.85 -20.04
N ILE A 480 4.25 -18.43 -21.24
CA ILE A 480 5.41 -18.25 -22.12
C ILE A 480 5.47 -16.87 -22.78
N LEU A 481 4.34 -16.17 -22.98
CA LEU A 481 4.30 -14.87 -23.66
C LEU A 481 4.73 -13.74 -22.72
N ASN A 482 5.76 -13.01 -23.13
CA ASN A 482 6.42 -11.90 -22.45
C ASN A 482 6.36 -11.96 -20.90
N PRO A 483 6.94 -12.99 -20.26
CA PRO A 483 6.70 -13.26 -18.85
C PRO A 483 7.19 -12.15 -17.93
N ASP A 484 6.52 -12.02 -16.78
CA ASP A 484 6.83 -11.12 -15.67
C ASP A 484 6.70 -9.61 -15.96
N LYS A 485 6.15 -9.22 -17.12
CA LYS A 485 5.76 -7.84 -17.44
C LYS A 485 4.32 -7.57 -17.02
N VAL A 486 3.98 -6.30 -16.79
CA VAL A 486 2.71 -5.80 -16.21
C VAL A 486 2.50 -6.25 -14.75
N PHE A 487 2.79 -7.50 -14.41
CA PHE A 487 2.75 -8.03 -13.04
C PHE A 487 3.67 -9.24 -12.86
N LYS A 488 4.03 -9.53 -11.60
CA LYS A 488 4.75 -10.78 -11.22
C LYS A 488 3.87 -12.02 -11.44
N LEU A 489 4.48 -13.09 -11.94
CA LEU A 489 3.85 -14.39 -12.20
C LEU A 489 4.05 -15.44 -11.10
N GLU A 490 4.94 -15.16 -10.15
CA GLU A 490 5.39 -16.02 -9.05
C GLU A 490 5.76 -15.14 -7.85
N ALA A 491 5.41 -15.55 -6.63
CA ALA A 491 5.89 -14.91 -5.41
C ALA A 491 7.38 -15.25 -5.18
N GLU A 492 8.20 -14.24 -4.84
CA GLU A 492 9.64 -14.44 -4.63
C GLU A 492 9.88 -15.42 -3.47
N LYS A 493 10.74 -16.42 -3.67
CA LYS A 493 11.05 -17.44 -2.66
C LYS A 493 11.91 -16.84 -1.54
N GLY A 494 11.24 -16.30 -0.53
CA GLY A 494 11.82 -15.45 0.51
C GLY A 494 11.07 -14.13 0.75
N ALA A 495 10.03 -13.82 -0.04
CA ALA A 495 9.28 -12.56 0.04
C ALA A 495 8.70 -12.24 1.42
N ILE A 496 8.39 -13.25 2.24
CA ILE A 496 7.88 -13.04 3.62
C ILE A 496 8.95 -12.35 4.50
N GLY A 497 10.25 -12.56 4.22
CA GLY A 497 11.33 -11.76 4.79
C GLY A 497 11.63 -10.51 3.95
N ALA A 498 11.86 -10.66 2.65
CA ALA A 498 12.36 -9.57 1.81
C ALA A 498 11.38 -8.41 1.56
N ARG A 499 10.06 -8.62 1.66
CA ARG A 499 9.03 -7.55 1.54
C ARG A 499 9.00 -6.65 2.79
N LEU A 500 9.64 -7.03 3.90
CA LEU A 500 9.85 -6.21 5.10
C LEU A 500 11.12 -5.33 5.02
N GLU A 501 12.15 -5.72 4.25
CA GLU A 501 13.42 -4.98 4.18
C GLU A 501 13.41 -3.80 3.20
N LYS A 502 12.47 -3.77 2.24
CA LYS A 502 12.44 -2.79 1.14
C LYS A 502 11.48 -1.61 1.32
N PHE A 503 10.74 -1.55 2.43
CA PHE A 503 9.89 -0.41 2.78
C PHE A 503 10.16 0.03 4.22
N PRO A 504 10.90 1.13 4.46
CA PRO A 504 10.82 1.79 5.76
C PRO A 504 9.38 2.31 5.94
N PRO A 505 8.70 2.04 7.08
CA PRO A 505 7.32 2.44 7.26
C PRO A 505 7.21 3.96 7.39
N GLN A 506 6.84 4.64 6.30
CA GLN A 506 6.27 5.98 6.37
C GLN A 506 4.83 5.87 6.90
N PRO A 507 4.40 6.79 7.77
CA PRO A 507 3.03 6.78 8.28
C PRO A 507 2.05 7.21 7.19
N PHE A 508 0.89 6.56 7.15
CA PHE A 508 -0.34 7.18 6.68
C PHE A 508 -1.31 7.28 7.86
N ALA A 509 -1.89 8.46 8.06
CA ALA A 509 -2.95 8.64 9.05
C ALA A 509 -4.28 8.16 8.44
N MET A 510 -5.05 7.37 9.20
CA MET A 510 -6.41 6.99 8.81
C MET A 510 -7.39 8.05 9.34
N LEU A 511 -8.12 8.70 8.43
CA LEU A 511 -9.03 9.80 8.75
C LEU A 511 -10.48 9.27 8.70
N ILE A 512 -11.22 9.39 9.80
CA ILE A 512 -12.59 8.86 9.94
C ILE A 512 -13.59 10.03 9.94
N ASP A 513 -14.33 10.22 8.84
CA ASP A 513 -15.36 11.26 8.69
C ASP A 513 -16.71 10.77 9.23
N LEU A 514 -17.06 11.12 10.48
CA LEU A 514 -18.35 10.79 11.09
C LEU A 514 -19.35 11.93 10.93
N ARG A 515 -20.43 11.69 10.18
CA ARG A 515 -21.50 12.68 9.96
C ARG A 515 -22.74 12.40 10.80
N TYR A 516 -23.15 13.40 11.59
CA TYR A 516 -24.45 13.46 12.24
C TYR A 516 -24.98 14.90 12.20
N GLY A 517 -26.30 15.08 12.07
CA GLY A 517 -26.96 16.39 12.20
C GLY A 517 -26.66 17.48 11.16
N GLY A 518 -25.71 17.30 10.23
CA GLY A 518 -25.42 18.24 9.14
C GLY A 518 -24.34 19.29 9.44
N ALA A 519 -23.67 19.23 10.59
CA ALA A 519 -22.45 19.99 10.87
C ALA A 519 -21.20 19.23 10.39
N VAL A 520 -20.13 19.95 10.04
CA VAL A 520 -18.83 19.39 9.65
C VAL A 520 -17.75 20.03 10.51
N VAL A 521 -16.92 19.21 11.17
CA VAL A 521 -15.73 19.67 11.90
C VAL A 521 -14.49 19.27 11.10
N ARG A 522 -13.63 20.25 10.80
CA ARG A 522 -12.28 20.04 10.25
C ARG A 522 -11.26 20.54 11.26
N SER A 523 -10.21 19.78 11.52
CA SER A 523 -8.96 20.35 12.02
C SER A 523 -8.24 21.08 10.87
N VAL A 524 -7.47 22.11 11.21
CA VAL A 524 -6.67 22.89 10.27
C VAL A 524 -5.20 22.73 10.66
N ASP A 525 -4.35 22.39 9.70
CA ASP A 525 -2.90 22.35 9.88
C ASP A 525 -2.30 23.77 9.91
N CYS A 526 -1.27 23.98 10.74
CA CYS A 526 -0.41 25.16 10.66
C CYS A 526 1.00 24.82 11.19
N PRO A 527 2.11 25.24 10.52
CA PRO A 527 3.35 24.47 10.57
C PRO A 527 4.52 25.08 11.36
N THR A 528 5.51 24.21 11.62
CA THR A 528 6.95 24.50 11.80
C THR A 528 7.45 25.46 12.90
N ARG A 529 8.20 24.87 13.85
CA ARG A 529 9.43 25.38 14.51
C ARG A 529 9.61 26.90 14.64
N HIS A 530 9.38 27.46 15.83
CA HIS A 530 10.44 27.87 16.78
C HIS A 530 9.84 28.71 17.94
N HIS A 531 10.48 28.61 19.11
CA HIS A 531 10.11 29.25 20.39
C HIS A 531 8.82 28.75 21.05
N LEU A 532 8.95 28.49 22.35
CA LEU A 532 7.85 28.16 23.26
C LEU A 532 7.17 29.44 23.75
N ASN A 533 5.95 29.30 24.28
CA ASN A 533 5.15 30.33 24.98
C ASN A 533 4.41 31.35 24.09
N ASP A 534 3.46 30.89 23.25
CA ASP A 534 2.05 31.32 23.43
C ASP A 534 1.05 30.52 22.58
N CYS A 535 -0.03 30.03 23.21
CA CYS A 535 -1.32 29.67 22.58
C CYS A 535 -2.32 29.20 23.65
N GLY A 536 -3.19 30.10 24.10
CA GLY A 536 -4.22 29.81 25.11
C GLY A 536 -5.65 29.71 24.55
N GLN A 537 -6.41 28.75 25.10
CA GLN A 537 -7.88 28.66 25.16
C GLN A 537 -8.75 28.56 23.87
N ARG A 538 -9.43 27.41 23.79
CA ARG A 538 -10.91 27.21 23.68
C ARG A 538 -11.73 27.88 22.54
N VAL A 539 -12.51 27.02 21.86
CA VAL A 539 -13.95 27.26 21.56
C VAL A 539 -14.73 25.95 21.83
N PHE A 540 -16.02 26.04 22.16
CA PHE A 540 -16.94 24.94 22.53
C PHE A 540 -18.07 24.73 21.50
N ALA A 541 -18.79 23.60 21.54
CA ALA A 541 -20.18 23.50 21.07
C ALA A 541 -21.02 22.41 21.80
N TYR A 542 -22.30 22.72 22.04
CA TYR A 542 -23.41 21.90 22.57
C TYR A 542 -24.65 22.17 21.66
N ASN A 543 -25.85 21.57 21.73
CA ASN A 543 -26.58 20.67 22.65
C ASN A 543 -27.75 19.98 21.85
N HIS A 544 -28.70 19.15 22.31
CA HIS A 544 -29.06 18.51 23.59
C HIS A 544 -30.00 17.29 23.35
N SER A 545 -30.37 16.56 24.43
CA SER A 545 -31.65 15.84 24.70
C SER A 545 -32.50 15.18 23.59
N ALA A 546 -32.78 13.87 23.77
CA ALA A 546 -34.09 13.16 23.70
C ALA A 546 -33.80 11.64 23.56
N SER A 547 -34.22 10.66 24.38
CA SER A 547 -35.41 10.42 25.23
C SER A 547 -36.77 10.48 24.49
N SER A 548 -37.60 9.42 24.46
CA SER A 548 -37.41 8.03 24.95
C SER A 548 -38.38 7.05 24.27
N THR A 549 -38.21 5.74 24.54
CA THR A 549 -39.28 4.71 24.54
C THR A 549 -40.18 4.57 23.29
N SER A 550 -39.85 3.66 22.38
CA SER A 550 -40.50 2.32 22.29
C SER A 550 -40.29 1.63 20.92
N ASN A 551 -40.04 0.31 20.98
CA ASN A 551 -40.19 -0.75 19.99
C ASN A 551 -39.75 -0.55 18.50
N ASP A 552 -38.91 -1.49 18.05
CA ASP A 552 -38.85 -2.02 16.66
C ASP A 552 -38.78 -1.03 15.48
N LEU A 553 -37.75 -0.18 15.48
CA LEU A 553 -37.27 0.50 14.26
C LEU A 553 -35.73 0.47 14.19
N GLY A 554 -35.15 -0.73 14.14
CA GLY A 554 -33.71 -0.93 13.97
C GLY A 554 -33.21 -0.27 12.69
N MET A 555 -32.33 0.74 12.81
CA MET A 555 -31.80 1.48 11.67
C MET A 555 -31.01 0.54 10.75
N ARG A 556 -31.53 0.35 9.53
CA ARG A 556 -30.82 -0.31 8.44
C ARG A 556 -29.96 0.70 7.73
N PHE A 557 -28.67 0.41 7.63
CA PHE A 557 -27.70 1.16 6.85
C PHE A 557 -26.93 0.18 5.96
N GLY A 558 -26.54 0.65 4.77
CA GLY A 558 -25.59 -0.05 3.93
C GLY A 558 -24.21 0.56 4.14
N VAL A 559 -23.25 -0.24 4.62
CA VAL A 559 -21.83 0.17 4.60
C VAL A 559 -21.24 -0.34 3.29
N GLY A 560 -20.73 0.58 2.47
CA GLY A 560 -19.96 0.24 1.28
C GLY A 560 -18.49 0.00 1.64
N LEU A 561 -18.08 -1.27 1.71
CA LEU A 561 -16.67 -1.65 1.86
C LEU A 561 -16.15 -2.19 0.53
N PHE A 562 -15.19 -1.49 -0.07
CA PHE A 562 -14.53 -1.87 -1.34
C PHE A 562 -15.50 -2.30 -2.45
N GLY A 563 -16.63 -1.59 -2.60
CA GLY A 563 -17.65 -1.85 -3.61
C GLY A 563 -18.66 -2.95 -3.28
N GLN A 564 -18.53 -3.63 -2.14
CA GLN A 564 -19.55 -4.57 -1.65
C GLN A 564 -20.48 -3.89 -0.62
N VAL A 565 -21.76 -4.26 -0.66
CA VAL A 565 -22.80 -3.72 0.24
C VAL A 565 -23.05 -4.72 1.36
N ALA A 566 -22.50 -4.46 2.54
CA ALA A 566 -22.91 -5.16 3.75
C ALA A 566 -24.27 -4.60 4.20
N GLN A 567 -25.28 -5.48 4.36
CA GLN A 567 -26.54 -5.10 4.98
C GLN A 567 -26.55 -5.52 6.44
N GLY A 568 -26.81 -4.54 7.31
CA GLY A 568 -26.88 -4.74 8.74
C GLY A 568 -27.89 -3.81 9.41
N SER A 569 -28.02 -4.00 10.72
CA SER A 569 -28.87 -3.20 11.60
C SER A 569 -28.16 -2.99 12.93
N LEU A 570 -28.19 -1.76 13.46
CA LEU A 570 -27.70 -1.48 14.80
C LEU A 570 -28.75 -1.87 15.84
N PHE A 571 -28.31 -2.54 16.90
CA PHE A 571 -29.09 -2.75 18.12
C PHE A 571 -28.18 -2.40 19.30
N GLY A 572 -28.43 -1.23 19.90
CA GLY A 572 -27.46 -0.57 20.78
C GLY A 572 -26.13 -0.38 20.08
N ASP A 573 -25.05 -0.57 20.82
CA ASP A 573 -23.66 -0.37 20.40
C ASP A 573 -23.17 -1.43 19.38
N THR A 574 -23.96 -2.49 19.16
CA THR A 574 -23.52 -3.68 18.41
C THR A 574 -23.93 -3.63 16.93
N LEU A 575 -22.93 -3.74 16.06
CA LEU A 575 -23.08 -3.88 14.61
C LEU A 575 -23.45 -5.33 14.22
N HIS A 576 -24.72 -5.59 13.96
CA HIS A 576 -25.16 -6.87 13.39
C HIS A 576 -25.16 -6.81 11.86
N ILE A 577 -24.19 -7.49 11.22
CA ILE A 577 -24.18 -7.74 9.77
C ILE A 577 -24.96 -9.04 9.52
N VAL A 578 -26.07 -8.94 8.77
CA VAL A 578 -27.03 -10.06 8.62
C VAL A 578 -26.73 -10.92 7.39
N SER A 579 -26.11 -10.34 6.36
CA SER A 579 -25.64 -11.09 5.19
C SER A 579 -24.50 -10.37 4.47
N LEU A 580 -23.53 -11.14 3.99
CA LEU A 580 -22.47 -10.69 3.08
C LEU A 580 -22.60 -11.45 1.77
N GLN A 581 -22.94 -10.77 0.67
CA GLN A 581 -23.06 -11.41 -0.64
C GLN A 581 -21.71 -11.44 -1.38
N VAL A 582 -21.04 -12.58 -1.32
CA VAL A 582 -19.95 -12.93 -2.23
C VAL A 582 -20.54 -13.71 -3.42
N GLN A 583 -20.11 -13.41 -4.64
CA GLN A 583 -20.81 -13.85 -5.86
C GLN A 583 -20.94 -15.38 -5.96
N ASN A 584 -22.17 -15.85 -6.15
CA ASN A 584 -22.59 -17.24 -6.36
C ASN A 584 -22.35 -18.26 -5.21
N ALA A 585 -22.05 -17.80 -4.00
CA ALA A 585 -22.13 -18.64 -2.79
C ALA A 585 -23.04 -18.00 -1.73
N THR A 586 -24.23 -18.56 -1.51
CA THR A 586 -25.08 -18.18 -0.38
C THR A 586 -24.62 -18.94 0.86
N VAL A 587 -23.72 -18.33 1.64
CA VAL A 587 -23.30 -18.87 2.94
C VAL A 587 -24.48 -18.79 3.91
N GLY A 588 -25.00 -19.95 4.31
CA GLY A 588 -26.04 -20.05 5.34
C GLY A 588 -25.48 -19.65 6.71
N ALA A 589 -26.23 -18.84 7.47
CA ALA A 589 -25.76 -18.27 8.71
C ALA A 589 -25.75 -19.28 9.87
N THR A 590 -24.62 -19.97 10.07
CA THR A 590 -24.27 -20.64 11.33
C THR A 590 -22.90 -20.22 11.89
N ASP A 591 -22.00 -19.70 11.07
CA ASP A 591 -20.69 -19.19 11.51
C ASP A 591 -20.75 -17.69 11.81
N VAL A 592 -20.86 -17.35 13.10
CA VAL A 592 -20.78 -15.96 13.57
C VAL A 592 -19.32 -15.53 13.55
N PHE A 593 -18.94 -14.73 12.54
CA PHE A 593 -17.66 -14.00 12.50
C PHE A 593 -17.60 -12.87 13.56
N ARG A 594 -17.61 -13.23 14.85
CA ARG A 594 -16.96 -12.42 15.88
C ARG A 594 -15.45 -12.61 15.71
N GLY A 595 -14.78 -11.62 15.14
CA GLY A 595 -13.32 -11.55 15.11
C GLY A 595 -12.65 -12.81 14.58
N GLY A 596 -12.57 -12.94 13.26
CA GLY A 596 -11.47 -13.72 12.68
C GLY A 596 -10.16 -13.03 13.07
N ASN A 597 -9.52 -13.50 14.14
CA ASN A 597 -8.13 -13.16 14.44
C ASN A 597 -7.34 -13.41 13.13
N ILE A 598 -6.60 -12.46 12.55
CA ILE A 598 -5.71 -11.49 13.20
C ILE A 598 -4.93 -12.21 14.33
N LEU A 599 -4.57 -13.46 14.02
CA LEU A 599 -3.78 -14.34 14.85
C LEU A 599 -2.35 -14.32 14.30
N LEU A 600 -1.62 -13.23 14.55
CA LEU A 600 -0.18 -13.40 14.63
C LEU A 600 0.07 -14.11 15.95
N GLN A 601 0.05 -15.44 15.85
CA GLN A 601 0.26 -16.35 16.96
C GLN A 601 1.63 -16.05 17.56
N VAL A 602 1.67 -15.35 18.69
CA VAL A 602 2.80 -15.44 19.61
C VAL A 602 2.75 -16.85 20.17
N LEU A 603 3.36 -17.78 19.44
CA LEU A 603 3.79 -19.05 20.00
C LEU A 603 4.68 -18.70 21.20
N ALA A 604 4.26 -19.13 22.39
CA ALA A 604 5.15 -19.20 23.54
C ALA A 604 6.26 -20.26 23.33
N GLU A 605 6.24 -20.97 22.20
CA GLU A 605 7.42 -21.57 21.61
C GLU A 605 8.19 -20.52 20.80
N PHE A 606 9.43 -20.23 21.23
CA PHE A 606 10.50 -19.55 20.46
C PHE A 606 10.75 -18.05 20.73
N CYS A 607 10.62 -17.59 21.98
CA CYS A 607 11.39 -16.44 22.47
C CYS A 607 12.23 -16.82 23.71
N ASP A 608 13.55 -16.87 23.58
CA ASP A 608 14.47 -16.85 24.73
C ASP A 608 14.53 -15.43 25.30
N GLY A 609 13.81 -15.18 26.41
CA GLY A 609 13.76 -13.85 27.04
C GLY A 609 13.23 -13.88 28.47
N ALA A 610 13.61 -12.88 29.26
CA ALA A 610 13.09 -12.63 30.59
C ALA A 610 12.36 -11.28 30.61
N ILE A 611 11.27 -11.18 31.37
CA ILE A 611 10.51 -9.94 31.56
C ILE A 611 10.72 -9.50 33.00
N GLY A 612 11.27 -8.29 33.19
CA GLY A 612 11.42 -7.64 34.49
C GLY A 612 10.68 -6.31 34.51
N LEU A 613 9.95 -6.03 35.60
CA LEU A 613 9.16 -4.81 35.78
C LEU A 613 9.46 -4.17 37.15
N ALA A 614 9.61 -2.85 37.15
CA ALA A 614 9.92 -2.03 38.33
C ALA A 614 8.85 -0.94 38.55
N ARG A 615 8.64 -0.53 39.80
CA ARG A 615 7.52 0.35 40.22
C ARG A 615 7.96 1.81 40.44
N PRO A 616 7.39 2.81 39.73
CA PRO A 616 7.52 4.23 40.08
C PRO A 616 6.75 4.57 41.37
N ASN A 617 7.21 5.56 42.11
CA ASN A 617 6.64 5.92 43.41
C ASN A 617 5.52 6.97 43.29
N ARG A 618 4.29 6.58 43.69
CA ARG A 618 3.05 7.36 43.81
C ARG A 618 2.45 7.98 42.53
N THR A 619 1.17 7.65 42.29
CA THR A 619 0.18 8.45 41.54
C THR A 619 0.57 8.96 40.14
N SER A 620 0.98 8.05 39.23
CA SER A 620 0.68 8.18 37.80
C SER A 620 0.87 6.85 37.07
N SER A 621 0.00 6.56 36.10
CA SER A 621 0.08 5.42 35.17
C SER A 621 -0.02 5.95 33.74
N SER A 622 1.06 6.57 33.28
CA SER A 622 1.12 7.26 31.99
C SER A 622 1.82 6.44 30.92
N TYR A 623 1.13 6.18 29.81
CA TYR A 623 1.73 5.68 28.57
C TYR A 623 2.69 6.70 27.95
N PHE A 624 3.66 6.23 27.16
CA PHE A 624 4.37 7.04 26.17
C PHE A 624 4.56 6.26 24.88
N ASN A 625 4.40 6.93 23.72
CA ASN A 625 4.52 6.29 22.41
C ASN A 625 4.92 7.33 21.34
N GLY A 626 5.94 7.03 20.52
CA GLY A 626 6.51 7.93 19.50
C GLY A 626 7.50 8.98 20.02
N TRP A 627 8.40 9.56 19.20
CA TRP A 627 8.61 9.37 17.75
C TRP A 627 10.03 9.79 17.28
N LYS A 628 10.25 9.82 15.95
CA LYS A 628 11.43 10.23 15.13
C LYS A 628 12.34 11.37 15.69
N ASP A 629 13.62 11.53 15.30
CA ASP A 629 14.40 11.07 14.12
C ASP A 629 15.88 10.71 14.49
N GLY A 630 16.64 10.12 13.55
CA GLY A 630 17.88 9.39 13.86
C GLY A 630 19.23 10.14 13.90
N VAL A 631 20.09 9.74 14.84
CA VAL A 631 21.57 9.88 14.86
C VAL A 631 22.19 8.53 15.30
N ARG A 632 23.50 8.32 15.14
CA ARG A 632 24.15 6.99 15.25
C ARG A 632 24.40 6.47 16.69
N SER A 633 24.03 5.18 16.88
CA SER A 633 24.71 4.10 17.64
C SER A 633 24.79 4.07 19.19
N HIS A 634 24.53 2.86 19.74
CA HIS A 634 24.73 2.34 21.12
C HIS A 634 23.72 2.82 22.20
N PRO A 635 23.66 2.18 23.40
CA PRO A 635 23.56 0.73 23.68
C PRO A 635 22.21 0.36 24.38
N ASN A 636 22.18 -0.64 25.27
CA ASN A 636 20.95 -1.22 25.85
C ASN A 636 20.20 -0.27 26.82
N VAL A 637 19.06 0.28 26.38
CA VAL A 637 18.27 1.34 27.07
C VAL A 637 17.87 0.99 28.51
N LEU A 638 17.53 -0.28 28.81
CA LEU A 638 17.11 -0.70 30.16
C LEU A 638 18.24 -0.55 31.20
N TYR A 639 19.50 -0.63 30.76
CA TYR A 639 20.66 -0.44 31.63
C TYR A 639 20.81 1.03 32.05
N GLU A 640 20.77 1.96 31.10
CA GLU A 640 20.89 3.39 31.39
C GLU A 640 19.68 3.94 32.17
N MET A 641 18.47 3.43 31.94
CA MET A 641 17.29 3.77 32.77
C MET A 641 17.41 3.32 34.24
N THR A 642 18.22 2.29 34.51
CA THR A 642 18.47 1.81 35.87
C THR A 642 19.61 2.59 36.55
N GLU A 643 20.72 2.81 35.84
CA GLU A 643 21.87 3.59 36.35
C GLU A 643 21.54 5.08 36.55
N SER A 644 20.65 5.66 35.73
CA SER A 644 20.16 7.04 35.91
C SER A 644 19.16 7.21 37.07
N GLY A 645 18.78 6.13 37.75
CA GLY A 645 17.83 6.16 38.87
C GLY A 645 16.38 6.42 38.49
N ALA A 646 16.02 6.30 37.20
CA ALA A 646 14.65 6.50 36.71
C ALA A 646 13.68 5.35 37.09
N LEU A 647 14.21 4.20 37.54
CA LEU A 647 13.45 3.05 38.03
C LEU A 647 13.86 2.69 39.47
N ALA A 648 12.88 2.31 40.29
CA ALA A 648 13.13 1.92 41.68
C ALA A 648 13.62 0.46 41.80
N ARG A 649 14.52 0.20 42.76
CA ARG A 649 15.05 -1.14 43.05
C ARG A 649 14.02 -2.02 43.75
N ASN A 650 13.18 -2.68 42.95
CA ASN A 650 12.45 -3.91 43.29
C ASN A 650 11.83 -4.45 42.00
N VAL A 651 12.30 -5.61 41.53
CA VAL A 651 11.95 -6.17 40.22
C VAL A 651 11.34 -7.56 40.38
N ILE A 652 10.08 -7.71 39.97
CA ILE A 652 9.48 -9.04 39.79
C ILE A 652 9.87 -9.52 38.39
N THR A 653 10.44 -10.73 38.31
CA THR A 653 10.97 -11.29 37.06
C THR A 653 10.28 -12.60 36.71
N LEU A 654 9.66 -12.63 35.53
CA LEU A 654 9.05 -13.83 34.95
C LEU A 654 10.05 -14.53 34.02
N SER A 655 10.37 -15.78 34.33
CA SER A 655 11.20 -16.65 33.49
C SER A 655 10.29 -17.60 32.71
N LEU A 656 10.01 -17.25 31.46
CA LEU A 656 9.22 -18.08 30.53
C LEU A 656 9.98 -19.37 30.15
N PRO A 657 9.26 -20.45 29.79
CA PRO A 657 9.85 -21.76 29.52
C PRO A 657 10.78 -21.74 28.30
N LYS A 658 11.88 -22.51 28.37
CA LYS A 658 12.77 -22.74 27.23
C LYS A 658 12.30 -23.94 26.39
N ARG A 659 12.81 -24.04 25.15
CA ARG A 659 12.49 -25.02 24.09
C ARG A 659 12.53 -26.53 24.44
N ASN A 660 12.82 -26.90 25.70
CA ASN A 660 13.15 -28.27 26.12
C ASN A 660 12.17 -28.84 27.18
N ASN A 661 10.90 -28.42 27.19
CA ASN A 661 9.86 -28.84 28.16
C ASN A 661 10.14 -28.51 29.65
N GLU A 662 11.07 -27.60 29.95
CA GLU A 662 11.21 -27.04 31.30
C GLU A 662 10.03 -26.08 31.57
N ARG A 663 9.21 -26.37 32.59
CA ARG A 663 8.13 -25.46 33.02
C ARG A 663 8.72 -24.11 33.45
N GLY A 664 8.03 -23.01 33.10
CA GLY A 664 8.44 -21.65 33.49
C GLY A 664 8.45 -21.46 35.01
N SER A 665 9.09 -20.40 35.49
CA SER A 665 9.18 -20.13 36.94
C SER A 665 9.00 -18.66 37.27
N PHE A 666 8.21 -18.39 38.30
CA PHE A 666 8.06 -17.09 38.94
C PHE A 666 9.21 -16.85 39.93
N ILE A 667 9.86 -15.69 39.88
CA ILE A 667 11.03 -15.37 40.71
C ILE A 667 10.68 -14.20 41.64
N LEU A 668 10.96 -14.39 42.93
CA LEU A 668 10.58 -13.51 44.02
C LEU A 668 11.79 -13.14 44.88
N GLY A 669 12.17 -11.86 44.89
CA GLY A 669 13.28 -11.34 45.69
C GLY A 669 13.73 -9.95 45.26
N GLU A 670 14.79 -9.44 45.90
CA GLU A 670 15.45 -8.19 45.53
C GLU A 670 16.63 -8.48 44.57
N GLU A 671 17.08 -7.48 43.82
CA GLU A 671 18.34 -7.52 43.06
C GLU A 671 19.28 -6.37 43.47
N PRO A 672 20.62 -6.55 43.38
CA PRO A 672 21.34 -7.72 42.84
C PRO A 672 21.21 -9.00 43.70
N PRO A 673 21.42 -10.19 43.10
CA PRO A 673 21.08 -11.50 43.69
C PRO A 673 21.75 -11.80 45.05
N PRO A 674 21.18 -12.74 45.85
CA PRO A 674 20.24 -13.79 45.44
C PRO A 674 18.75 -13.45 45.62
N ALA A 675 17.95 -13.79 44.60
CA ALA A 675 16.50 -13.87 44.73
C ALA A 675 16.09 -14.91 45.79
N LYS A 676 14.99 -14.64 46.50
CA LYS A 676 14.65 -15.31 47.77
C LYS A 676 13.84 -16.59 47.57
N TYR A 677 12.99 -16.64 46.55
CA TYR A 677 12.22 -17.83 46.16
C TYR A 677 12.12 -17.94 44.63
N ARG A 678 12.11 -19.17 44.11
CA ARG A 678 11.75 -19.48 42.71
C ARG A 678 10.65 -20.53 42.74
N ILE A 679 9.45 -20.16 42.29
CA ILE A 679 8.28 -21.03 42.28
C ILE A 679 8.09 -21.56 40.84
N PRO A 680 8.04 -22.88 40.62
CA PRO A 680 7.68 -23.44 39.31
C PRO A 680 6.19 -23.15 39.02
N LEU A 681 5.89 -22.73 37.79
CA LEU A 681 4.52 -22.64 37.30
C LEU A 681 4.02 -24.06 36.97
N SER A 682 2.79 -24.38 37.31
CA SER A 682 2.22 -25.69 36.99
C SER A 682 1.49 -25.68 35.65
N GLU A 683 0.64 -24.67 35.41
CA GLU A 683 -0.04 -24.43 34.13
C GLU A 683 -0.13 -22.93 33.80
N THR A 684 -0.54 -22.61 32.57
CA THR A 684 -0.73 -21.23 32.07
C THR A 684 -2.20 -21.03 31.74
N LEU A 685 -2.82 -19.94 32.21
CA LEU A 685 -4.23 -19.65 31.89
C LEU A 685 -4.37 -19.25 30.42
N ALA A 686 -5.51 -19.62 29.83
CA ALA A 686 -5.82 -19.27 28.44
C ALA A 686 -5.83 -17.75 28.24
N MET A 687 -5.47 -17.30 27.03
CA MET A 687 -5.40 -15.89 26.62
C MET A 687 -4.41 -14.99 27.41
N GLY A 688 -3.64 -15.54 28.36
CA GLY A 688 -2.49 -14.86 28.96
C GLY A 688 -2.81 -13.95 30.15
N GLU A 689 -4.01 -14.03 30.70
CA GLU A 689 -4.45 -13.20 31.85
C GLU A 689 -3.79 -13.61 33.18
N GLY A 690 -3.15 -14.78 33.23
CA GLY A 690 -2.33 -15.19 34.37
C GLY A 690 -1.66 -16.57 34.27
N TRP A 691 -1.01 -16.97 35.37
CA TRP A 691 -0.34 -18.27 35.52
C TRP A 691 -0.80 -18.99 36.79
N ILE A 692 -0.75 -20.32 36.77
CA ILE A 692 -1.11 -21.16 37.93
C ILE A 692 0.16 -21.65 38.64
N VAL A 693 0.13 -21.61 39.97
CA VAL A 693 1.05 -22.36 40.85
C VAL A 693 0.25 -23.26 41.79
N ASP A 694 0.81 -24.43 42.11
CA ASP A 694 0.16 -25.42 42.96
C ASP A 694 0.29 -25.02 44.45
N LEU A 695 -0.84 -24.91 45.17
CA LEU A 695 -0.86 -24.74 46.62
C LEU A 695 -0.90 -26.11 47.32
N GLU A 696 0.19 -26.43 48.04
CA GLU A 696 0.44 -27.73 48.66
C GLU A 696 0.08 -27.78 50.16
N GLY A 697 -0.03 -26.62 50.82
CA GLY A 697 -0.39 -26.56 52.23
C GLY A 697 -0.45 -25.16 52.84
N ILE A 698 -1.18 -25.07 53.94
CA ILE A 698 -1.42 -23.86 54.73
C ILE A 698 -1.10 -24.18 56.19
N TYR A 699 -0.33 -23.31 56.85
CA TYR A 699 0.07 -23.53 58.23
C TYR A 699 0.01 -22.22 59.03
N PHE A 700 -0.59 -22.30 60.23
CA PHE A 700 -0.61 -21.23 61.22
C PHE A 700 0.27 -21.62 62.42
N ASN A 701 1.23 -20.77 62.79
CA ASN A 701 2.25 -21.09 63.81
C ASN A 701 2.93 -22.47 63.56
N GLY A 702 3.13 -22.83 62.28
CA GLY A 702 3.66 -24.13 61.85
C GLY A 702 2.70 -25.33 61.94
N THR A 703 1.47 -25.15 62.42
CA THR A 703 0.45 -26.22 62.47
C THR A 703 -0.36 -26.22 61.17
N SER A 704 -0.44 -27.38 60.51
CA SER A 704 -1.14 -27.54 59.23
C SER A 704 -2.66 -27.49 59.40
N VAL A 705 -3.35 -26.79 58.50
CA VAL A 705 -4.81 -26.81 58.39
C VAL A 705 -5.24 -27.82 57.31
N PRO A 706 -6.14 -28.77 57.61
CA PRO A 706 -6.60 -29.75 56.62
C PRO A 706 -7.50 -29.10 55.57
N LEU A 707 -6.97 -28.96 54.34
CA LEU A 707 -7.73 -28.50 53.17
C LEU A 707 -8.73 -29.58 52.73
N ASN A 708 -10.02 -29.33 52.95
CA ASN A 708 -11.09 -30.29 52.63
C ASN A 708 -11.61 -30.13 51.18
N ILE A 709 -10.69 -30.10 50.22
CA ILE A 709 -10.95 -29.78 48.80
C ILE A 709 -10.42 -30.92 47.91
N SER A 710 -11.23 -31.44 46.99
CA SER A 710 -10.91 -32.65 46.21
C SER A 710 -10.10 -32.40 44.92
N TYR A 711 -9.61 -31.18 44.72
CA TYR A 711 -8.82 -30.77 43.54
C TYR A 711 -7.60 -29.97 43.99
N THR A 712 -6.51 -30.06 43.23
CA THR A 712 -5.30 -29.25 43.41
C THR A 712 -5.66 -27.77 43.34
N ALA A 713 -5.49 -27.06 44.45
CA ALA A 713 -5.85 -25.65 44.54
C ALA A 713 -4.90 -24.79 43.71
N ALA A 714 -5.38 -24.40 42.53
CA ALA A 714 -4.71 -23.49 41.62
C ALA A 714 -4.69 -22.06 42.20
N ALA A 715 -3.52 -21.59 42.64
CA ALA A 715 -3.34 -20.17 42.94
C ALA A 715 -2.98 -19.42 41.66
N ALA A 716 -3.77 -18.39 41.30
CA ALA A 716 -3.64 -17.67 40.04
C ALA A 716 -2.88 -16.34 40.23
N ILE A 717 -1.93 -16.06 39.34
CA ILE A 717 -1.15 -14.80 39.33
C ILE A 717 -1.68 -13.93 38.19
N THR A 718 -2.38 -12.84 38.50
CA THR A 718 -3.02 -11.94 37.52
C THR A 718 -2.21 -10.65 37.27
N LEU A 719 -2.47 -9.98 36.14
CA LEU A 719 -1.64 -8.89 35.62
C LEU A 719 -2.13 -7.44 35.91
N GLU A 720 -3.37 -7.24 36.34
CA GLU A 720 -3.94 -5.90 36.57
C GLU A 720 -4.56 -5.72 37.98
N PRO A 721 -4.59 -4.49 38.56
CA PRO A 721 -3.71 -3.34 38.33
C PRO A 721 -2.45 -3.39 39.22
N ALA A 722 -2.14 -4.56 39.81
CA ALA A 722 -0.80 -5.01 40.16
C ALA A 722 -0.83 -6.52 40.41
N PHE A 723 0.30 -7.19 40.22
CA PHE A 723 0.50 -8.59 40.58
C PHE A 723 -0.02 -8.91 42.00
N ALA A 724 -1.10 -9.69 42.04
CA ALA A 724 -1.65 -10.33 43.21
C ALA A 724 -1.52 -11.85 43.05
N ILE A 725 -1.44 -12.58 44.16
CA ILE A 725 -1.68 -14.02 44.16
C ILE A 725 -3.14 -14.19 44.58
N ALA A 726 -3.99 -14.61 43.66
CA ALA A 726 -5.37 -14.97 43.95
C ALA A 726 -5.40 -16.42 44.46
N LEU A 727 -5.99 -16.63 45.64
CA LEU A 727 -6.37 -17.95 46.14
C LEU A 727 -7.86 -18.18 45.85
N PRO A 728 -8.32 -19.43 45.67
CA PRO A 728 -9.75 -19.76 45.64
C PRO A 728 -10.47 -19.25 46.89
N ASN A 729 -11.71 -18.75 46.73
CA ASN A 729 -12.47 -18.11 47.82
C ASN A 729 -12.61 -19.04 49.03
N GLU A 730 -12.84 -20.34 48.82
CA GLU A 730 -12.97 -21.35 49.88
C GLU A 730 -11.73 -21.41 50.79
N ILE A 731 -10.56 -21.14 50.23
CA ILE A 731 -9.29 -21.09 50.97
C ILE A 731 -9.12 -19.75 51.70
N VAL A 732 -9.53 -18.65 51.08
CA VAL A 732 -9.56 -17.32 51.74
C VAL A 732 -10.50 -17.34 52.94
N HIS A 733 -11.70 -17.91 52.78
CA HIS A 733 -12.66 -18.16 53.86
C HIS A 733 -12.04 -19.04 54.95
N THR A 734 -11.47 -20.21 54.61
CA THR A 734 -10.80 -21.11 55.58
C THR A 734 -9.70 -20.40 56.38
N ILE A 735 -8.91 -19.54 55.74
CA ILE A 735 -7.83 -18.77 56.40
C ILE A 735 -8.40 -17.78 57.42
N PHE A 736 -9.51 -17.10 57.10
CA PHE A 736 -10.13 -16.11 57.96
C PHE A 736 -11.00 -16.73 59.07
N GLU A 737 -11.73 -17.82 58.79
CA GLU A 737 -12.43 -18.60 59.82
C GLU A 737 -11.49 -19.09 60.92
N TYR A 738 -10.26 -19.51 60.56
CA TYR A 738 -9.23 -19.92 61.53
C TYR A 738 -8.77 -18.78 62.46
N LEU A 739 -8.91 -17.52 62.05
CA LEU A 739 -8.67 -16.35 62.91
C LEU A 739 -9.89 -15.99 63.79
N GLY A 740 -11.02 -16.67 63.63
CA GLY A 740 -12.31 -16.22 64.16
C GLY A 740 -12.82 -14.95 63.47
N ALA A 741 -12.44 -14.73 62.21
CA ALA A 741 -12.85 -13.59 61.41
C ALA A 741 -14.05 -13.96 60.51
N SER A 742 -14.92 -12.99 60.23
CA SER A 742 -15.90 -13.10 59.15
C SER A 742 -15.24 -12.63 57.85
N ALA A 743 -15.13 -13.50 56.86
CA ALA A 743 -14.64 -13.14 55.54
C ALA A 743 -15.76 -12.52 54.68
N SER A 744 -15.44 -11.46 53.93
CA SER A 744 -16.36 -10.87 52.96
C SER A 744 -15.71 -10.81 51.58
N GLU A 745 -16.41 -11.36 50.58
CA GLU A 745 -15.94 -11.42 49.20
C GLU A 745 -15.91 -10.03 48.53
N GLU A 746 -16.83 -9.14 48.94
CA GLU A 746 -16.99 -7.78 48.39
C GLU A 746 -15.83 -6.85 48.77
N VAL A 747 -15.33 -6.95 50.01
CA VAL A 747 -14.12 -6.25 50.46
C VAL A 747 -12.86 -7.10 50.36
N GLY A 748 -12.93 -8.34 49.89
CA GLY A 748 -11.77 -9.19 49.60
C GLY A 748 -10.83 -9.47 50.78
N GLY A 749 -11.36 -9.49 52.01
CA GLY A 749 -10.60 -9.59 53.25
C GLY A 749 -11.45 -10.03 54.45
N GLY A 750 -10.80 -10.20 55.60
CA GLY A 750 -11.44 -10.63 56.84
C GLY A 750 -11.75 -9.48 57.79
N ILE A 751 -12.85 -9.58 58.54
CA ILE A 751 -13.25 -8.66 59.60
C ILE A 751 -13.02 -9.33 60.95
N ILE A 752 -12.19 -8.71 61.81
CA ILE A 752 -11.85 -9.19 63.17
C ILE A 752 -12.17 -8.14 64.23
N ASP A 753 -12.37 -8.57 65.49
CA ASP A 753 -12.29 -7.68 66.65
C ASP A 753 -10.86 -7.11 66.74
N CYS A 754 -10.72 -5.79 66.76
CA CYS A 754 -9.43 -5.10 66.74
C CYS A 754 -8.50 -5.51 67.91
N LYS A 755 -9.01 -6.08 69.00
CA LYS A 755 -8.21 -6.56 70.14
C LYS A 755 -7.45 -7.84 69.84
N VAL A 756 -7.84 -8.61 68.81
CA VAL A 756 -7.13 -9.83 68.37
C VAL A 756 -5.82 -9.49 67.66
N ARG A 757 -5.67 -8.24 67.17
CA ARG A 757 -4.51 -7.70 66.46
C ARG A 757 -3.14 -8.07 67.04
N GLU A 758 -3.00 -8.06 68.36
CA GLU A 758 -1.71 -8.27 69.04
C GLU A 758 -1.29 -9.75 69.10
N ASN A 759 -2.18 -10.69 68.76
CA ASN A 759 -1.96 -12.13 68.86
C ASN A 759 -2.34 -12.90 67.57
N LEU A 760 -2.22 -12.26 66.39
CA LEU A 760 -2.44 -12.94 65.12
C LEU A 760 -1.31 -13.97 64.86
N PRO A 761 -1.62 -15.21 64.44
CA PRO A 761 -0.65 -16.28 64.21
C PRO A 761 0.20 -16.05 62.95
N ASP A 762 1.44 -16.57 62.94
CA ASP A 762 2.30 -16.60 61.76
C ASP A 762 1.68 -17.47 60.67
N LEU A 763 1.43 -16.89 59.49
CA LEU A 763 0.88 -17.60 58.32
C LEU A 763 2.00 -18.00 57.36
N THR A 764 2.05 -19.29 56.99
CA THR A 764 2.89 -19.77 55.89
C THR A 764 2.07 -20.57 54.88
N LEU A 765 2.39 -20.39 53.59
CA LEU A 765 1.81 -21.13 52.47
C LEU A 765 2.93 -21.87 51.74
N THR A 766 2.70 -23.12 51.33
CA THR A 766 3.62 -23.87 50.46
C THR A 766 3.11 -23.81 49.02
N LEU A 767 3.83 -23.11 48.15
CA LEU A 767 3.50 -22.91 46.74
C LEU A 767 4.60 -23.54 45.87
N GLY A 768 4.26 -24.53 45.03
CA GLY A 768 5.21 -25.21 44.13
C GLY A 768 6.50 -25.68 44.83
N GLY A 769 6.36 -26.37 45.96
CA GLY A 769 7.46 -26.85 46.81
C GLY A 769 8.23 -25.76 47.56
N GLN A 770 7.76 -24.51 47.59
CA GLN A 770 8.39 -23.40 48.33
C GLN A 770 7.48 -22.88 49.45
N THR A 771 7.92 -23.01 50.70
CA THR A 771 7.19 -22.46 51.87
C THR A 771 7.57 -21.00 52.10
N ILE A 772 6.57 -20.11 52.04
CA ILE A 772 6.72 -18.65 52.10
C ILE A 772 5.92 -18.10 53.28
N ALA A 773 6.53 -17.18 54.05
CA ALA A 773 5.92 -16.54 55.20
C ALA A 773 5.20 -15.23 54.84
N PHE A 774 3.96 -15.11 55.28
CA PHE A 774 3.08 -13.98 55.05
C PHE A 774 2.70 -13.31 56.38
N GLY A 775 2.62 -11.99 56.37
CA GLY A 775 2.25 -11.16 57.50
C GLY A 775 0.91 -10.45 57.25
N TRP A 776 0.24 -10.14 58.34
CA TRP A 776 -1.07 -9.48 58.32
C TRP A 776 -0.93 -7.98 58.05
N ARG A 777 -1.72 -7.45 57.13
CA ARG A 777 -1.89 -6.02 56.90
C ARG A 777 -3.26 -5.60 57.37
N LEU A 778 -3.31 -4.59 58.23
CA LEU A 778 -4.56 -4.01 58.71
C LEU A 778 -4.89 -2.76 57.89
N TYR A 779 -6.14 -2.69 57.44
CA TYR A 779 -6.68 -1.54 56.71
C TYR A 779 -7.57 -0.77 57.69
N THR A 780 -7.17 0.45 58.02
CA THR A 780 -7.69 1.19 59.19
C THR A 780 -9.02 1.88 58.91
N GLY A 781 -10.10 1.11 58.78
CA GLY A 781 -11.48 1.58 58.84
C GLY A 781 -12.13 1.13 60.15
N LEU A 782 -11.93 1.89 61.24
CA LEU A 782 -12.49 1.56 62.56
C LEU A 782 -14.01 1.77 62.57
N ARG A 783 -14.77 0.75 63.02
CA ARG A 783 -16.18 0.90 63.40
C ARG A 783 -16.46 0.23 64.75
N TYR A 784 -17.34 0.87 65.52
CA TYR A 784 -17.86 0.34 66.78
C TYR A 784 -19.27 -0.23 66.56
N TYR A 785 -19.47 -1.50 66.90
CA TYR A 785 -20.79 -2.13 66.88
C TYR A 785 -20.97 -3.03 68.12
N GLY A 786 -22.14 -2.96 68.76
CA GLY A 786 -22.41 -3.71 70.00
C GLY A 786 -21.44 -3.44 71.17
N GLY A 787 -20.68 -2.34 71.14
CA GLY A 787 -19.61 -2.04 72.12
C GLY A 787 -18.27 -2.75 71.86
N LYS A 788 -18.10 -3.42 70.71
CA LYS A 788 -16.83 -3.93 70.19
C LYS A 788 -16.32 -3.07 69.04
N GLU A 789 -15.02 -3.13 68.79
CA GLU A 789 -14.31 -2.37 67.75
C GLU A 789 -13.79 -3.36 66.70
N TYR A 790 -14.10 -3.14 65.42
CA TYR A 790 -13.80 -4.08 64.33
C TYR A 790 -12.82 -3.49 63.31
N CYS A 791 -11.96 -4.38 62.79
CA CYS A 791 -10.81 -4.07 61.94
C CYS A 791 -10.83 -4.96 60.68
N VAL A 792 -10.53 -4.38 59.51
CA VAL A 792 -10.33 -5.15 58.27
C VAL A 792 -8.88 -5.61 58.17
N VAL A 793 -8.67 -6.90 57.92
CA VAL A 793 -7.35 -7.53 57.80
C VAL A 793 -7.20 -8.27 56.46
N GLY A 794 -6.05 -8.06 55.81
CA GLY A 794 -5.61 -8.77 54.62
C GLY A 794 -4.19 -9.32 54.81
N ILE A 795 -3.63 -9.95 53.77
CA ILE A 795 -2.40 -10.74 53.87
C ILE A 795 -1.39 -10.25 52.82
N GLN A 796 -0.13 -10.05 53.22
CA GLN A 796 0.98 -9.65 52.34
C GLN A 796 2.29 -10.43 52.67
N PRO A 797 3.24 -10.60 51.74
CA PRO A 797 4.55 -11.18 52.06
C PRO A 797 5.27 -10.44 53.20
N THR A 798 5.99 -11.17 54.05
CA THR A 798 6.78 -10.61 55.18
C THR A 798 8.04 -9.83 54.74
N TRP A 799 8.34 -9.76 53.44
CA TRP A 799 9.55 -9.18 52.88
C TRP A 799 9.18 -8.28 51.70
N GLY A 800 9.35 -6.97 51.88
CA GLY A 800 8.99 -5.92 50.93
C GLY A 800 8.29 -4.74 51.62
N ASN A 801 8.65 -3.52 51.24
CA ASN A 801 8.02 -2.31 51.78
C ASN A 801 6.60 -2.10 51.23
N GLU A 802 5.82 -1.27 51.92
CA GLU A 802 4.36 -1.16 51.80
C GLU A 802 3.80 -1.21 50.36
N GLY A 803 3.10 -2.30 50.05
CA GLY A 803 2.37 -2.45 48.78
C GLY A 803 2.96 -3.47 47.81
N GLY A 804 3.70 -4.48 48.31
CA GLY A 804 3.83 -5.77 47.62
C GLY A 804 2.48 -6.48 47.46
N ALA A 805 2.49 -7.65 46.81
CA ALA A 805 1.28 -8.42 46.48
C ALA A 805 0.39 -8.66 47.71
N VAL A 806 -0.91 -8.42 47.56
CA VAL A 806 -1.93 -8.78 48.55
C VAL A 806 -2.55 -10.09 48.11
N LEU A 807 -2.79 -11.02 49.03
CA LEU A 807 -3.66 -12.17 48.80
C LEU A 807 -5.10 -11.74 49.13
N GLY A 808 -5.89 -11.45 48.09
CA GLY A 808 -7.25 -10.91 48.20
C GLY A 808 -7.71 -10.21 46.92
N SER A 809 -8.97 -9.74 46.91
CA SER A 809 -9.55 -9.00 45.77
C SER A 809 -8.85 -7.64 45.56
N PRO A 810 -8.64 -7.17 44.30
CA PRO A 810 -7.96 -5.89 44.03
C PRO A 810 -8.71 -4.64 44.53
N LEU A 811 -9.96 -4.78 45.00
CA LEU A 811 -10.83 -3.67 45.42
C LEU A 811 -10.37 -2.93 46.70
N LEU A 812 -9.47 -3.50 47.52
CA LEU A 812 -8.94 -2.90 48.76
C LEU A 812 -8.04 -1.65 48.59
N ARG A 813 -8.11 -0.95 47.45
CA ARG A 813 -7.12 0.07 47.06
C ARG A 813 -7.54 1.52 47.29
N ASP A 814 -8.80 1.87 47.04
CA ASP A 814 -9.27 3.26 47.05
C ASP A 814 -10.67 3.35 47.68
N PHE A 815 -10.73 3.23 49.02
CA PHE A 815 -11.96 3.32 49.81
C PHE A 815 -11.90 4.53 50.74
N ASP A 816 -12.83 5.47 50.59
CA ASP A 816 -12.91 6.69 51.41
C ASP A 816 -14.38 6.91 51.83
N LEU A 817 -14.62 7.09 53.14
CA LEU A 817 -15.96 7.13 53.74
C LEU A 817 -16.18 8.47 54.47
N SER A 818 -17.27 9.14 54.13
CA SER A 818 -17.61 10.47 54.67
C SER A 818 -19.02 10.49 55.25
N PHE A 819 -19.21 11.18 56.37
CA PHE A 819 -20.49 11.26 57.09
C PHE A 819 -20.92 12.72 57.20
N ASP A 820 -22.16 13.04 56.87
CA ASP A 820 -22.79 14.33 57.17
C ASP A 820 -23.57 14.20 58.48
N MET A 821 -22.97 14.67 59.58
CA MET A 821 -23.57 14.56 60.92
C MET A 821 -24.71 15.56 61.17
N ASP A 822 -24.88 16.59 60.33
CA ASP A 822 -26.02 17.51 60.43
C ASP A 822 -27.26 16.93 59.72
N ARG A 823 -27.07 15.92 58.86
CA ARG A 823 -28.15 15.20 58.14
C ARG A 823 -28.36 13.76 58.59
N ASN A 824 -27.38 13.18 59.27
CA ASN A 824 -27.34 11.76 59.65
C ASN A 824 -27.35 10.82 58.42
N GLU A 825 -26.64 11.22 57.35
CA GLU A 825 -26.49 10.50 56.08
C GLU A 825 -25.05 9.96 55.92
N VAL A 826 -24.90 8.78 55.30
CA VAL A 826 -23.59 8.13 55.04
C VAL A 826 -23.24 8.22 53.55
N GLY A 827 -22.12 8.86 53.23
CA GLY A 827 -21.60 8.99 51.86
C GLY A 827 -20.36 8.13 51.64
N CYS A 828 -20.48 7.06 50.85
CA CYS A 828 -19.35 6.25 50.40
C CYS A 828 -18.78 6.81 49.09
N LYS A 829 -17.46 7.08 49.03
CA LYS A 829 -16.83 7.74 47.88
C LYS A 829 -15.93 6.78 47.09
N PHE A 830 -16.54 6.03 46.19
CA PHE A 830 -15.84 5.23 45.20
C PHE A 830 -15.26 6.08 44.05
N VAL A 831 -14.09 5.69 43.54
CA VAL A 831 -13.64 6.09 42.19
C VAL A 831 -14.20 5.06 41.20
N LEU A 832 -15.46 5.25 40.81
CA LEU A 832 -16.23 4.25 40.07
C LEU A 832 -15.69 3.95 38.65
N MET A 833 -15.47 2.66 38.38
CA MET A 833 -16.20 2.03 37.27
C MET A 833 -17.63 1.73 37.75
N ASP A 834 -18.59 1.77 36.83
CA ASP A 834 -20.02 1.85 37.13
C ASP A 834 -20.62 0.56 37.71
N LEU A 835 -21.37 0.68 38.82
CA LEU A 835 -22.24 -0.35 39.39
C LEU A 835 -23.57 0.25 39.83
N THR A 836 -24.37 0.72 38.86
CA THR A 836 -25.69 1.31 39.09
C THR A 836 -26.83 0.28 39.25
N SER A 837 -26.74 -0.62 40.25
CA SER A 837 -27.92 -1.34 40.78
C SER A 837 -27.68 -1.95 42.17
N HIS A 838 -28.77 -2.05 42.96
CA HIS A 838 -28.89 -2.57 44.34
C HIS A 838 -28.54 -1.57 45.46
N ASP A 839 -29.42 -1.50 46.45
CA ASP A 839 -29.23 -0.76 47.70
C ASP A 839 -28.24 -1.53 48.61
N PHE A 840 -27.14 -0.88 48.99
CA PHE A 840 -26.10 -1.50 49.82
C PHE A 840 -26.34 -1.21 51.30
N ASP A 841 -27.10 -2.09 51.95
CA ASP A 841 -27.46 -1.96 53.37
C ASP A 841 -26.33 -2.49 54.29
N ILE A 842 -25.61 -1.54 54.91
CA ILE A 842 -24.54 -1.83 55.87
C ILE A 842 -25.07 -2.32 57.22
N GLU A 843 -26.32 -2.06 57.60
CA GLU A 843 -26.88 -2.62 58.83
C GLU A 843 -27.21 -4.10 58.63
N ALA A 844 -27.76 -4.48 57.47
CA ALA A 844 -28.02 -5.88 57.12
C ALA A 844 -26.76 -6.77 57.11
N VAL A 845 -25.60 -6.22 56.68
CA VAL A 845 -24.30 -6.94 56.67
C VAL A 845 -23.66 -7.05 58.07
N ILE A 846 -24.18 -6.34 59.07
CA ILE A 846 -23.67 -6.35 60.45
C ILE A 846 -24.65 -7.05 61.42
N GLU A 847 -25.93 -7.20 61.06
CA GLU A 847 -26.89 -8.05 61.78
C GLU A 847 -26.85 -9.55 61.40
N SER A 848 -26.15 -9.92 60.31
CA SER A 848 -25.98 -11.30 59.82
C SER A 848 -24.79 -12.04 60.43
#